data_AF-A0A8H4W4A5-F1
#
_entry.id   AF-A0A8H4W4A5-F1
#
_cell.length_a   1.000
_cell.length_b   1.000
_cell.length_c   1.000
_cell.angle_alpha   90.00
_cell.angle_beta   90.00
_cell.angle_gamma   90.00
#
_symmetry.space_group_name_H-M   'P 1'
#
loop_
_entity.id
_entity.type
_entity.pdbx_description
1 polymer ?
#
loop_
_entity_poly.entity_id
_entity_poly.type
_entity_poly.pdbx_seq_one_letter_code
_entity_poly.pdbx_strand_id
1 'polypeptide(L)'
;MALGSINDILLSHWRDVAAKLKGTLPDQEINGNDLDLATVVAVARYGTPVQLAKSSIDATIQTAEMVQSSLDRGMVIYGVNTGFGGSADTRTEAVEELQKNLLRMLQFGVTLEEKPVIHNFGKKNDLALGQIISQCALPLDDPVSATSMPESWVRASMLIRLNSLASGFSGVRESTIRTLHQILEAGVTPQVPIKGSISASGDLSPLSYIGGVVQGKPGLNVWTRDTTGRRSLKRADIALAEKSIAPSTLGAKEGLALVNGTAVSAAVGSLALHDALGQAALSQVLTAMSVEALCGTDESFHPFFGEVRPHPGQIESAQNIFAFLSGSSLTQHGNNAEEGELRQDRYSIRTASQWIGPVLEDLHLAHQQLTIEMNSTTDNPLVDPHQGGRMMHGGNFQARAVTSAMEKTRQSLQTIGRMLFAQCTELINPMTNRGLPPNLAAGEPSECFIWKGTDIMIAALQAELGFLANPVGNHVQTAEMGNQAINSLALISARYTLEAVQTLSQLAAAHLVALCQALDLRAMQIRFLEALEPIFRGIADESFSSYLQDVEAMDAFRTSLWVLFQKSLDQLTSFDSPKRFSSAVGSLQPLVLKHIVPTETSIAALYSWTEQCSSRSLEIFRMNRKMYLSNPDATSYIGNASRRMYQFIRHDLGVPFVDNNTISTPKNEESGFNWGAEGMQQDAARGQTMGGMISKVFESIRSGELYHVVMDCISDVQPKIKVVEESLAQTSDTQEALDGDSIERSESQSPDSVSVSVAEGIQLFTPAQTWSSRSTSVMDLEVGKDCNEDVKHEDVTRRKEMNR
;
A
#
# COMPACT_ATOMS: atom_id res chain seq x y z
N MET A 1 -5.25 -0.89 25.70
CA MET A 1 -4.92 -0.47 24.33
C MET A 1 -3.80 0.56 24.43
N ALA A 2 -2.56 0.20 24.10
CA ALA A 2 -1.37 1.04 24.36
C ALA A 2 -0.87 1.82 23.12
N LEU A 3 -1.53 1.63 21.97
CA LEU A 3 -1.16 2.18 20.65
C LEU A 3 -2.35 2.89 19.98
N GLY A 4 -3.35 3.34 20.74
CA GLY A 4 -4.59 3.90 20.17
C GLY A 4 -5.32 2.93 19.22
N SER A 5 -5.94 3.50 18.19
CA SER A 5 -6.57 2.81 17.04
C SER A 5 -5.91 3.25 15.74
N ILE A 6 -5.89 2.41 14.70
CA ILE A 6 -5.39 2.81 13.37
C ILE A 6 -6.52 3.39 12.49
N ASN A 7 -7.77 2.98 12.69
CA ASN A 7 -8.97 3.60 12.12
C ASN A 7 -9.04 5.10 12.46
N ASP A 8 -8.76 5.49 13.71
CA ASP A 8 -8.72 6.89 14.13
C ASP A 8 -7.70 7.70 13.30
N ILE A 9 -6.48 7.18 13.16
CA ILE A 9 -5.40 7.80 12.38
C ILE A 9 -5.75 7.86 10.89
N LEU A 10 -6.34 6.81 10.34
CA LEU A 10 -6.80 6.76 8.95
C LEU A 10 -7.86 7.84 8.68
N LEU A 11 -8.88 7.90 9.54
CA LEU A 11 -10.01 8.83 9.39
C LEU A 11 -9.62 10.27 9.69
N SER A 12 -8.71 10.55 10.63
CA SER A 12 -8.18 11.90 10.82
C SER A 12 -7.31 12.32 9.63
N HIS A 13 -6.29 11.52 9.28
CA HIS A 13 -5.37 11.84 8.18
C HIS A 13 -6.11 12.14 6.87
N TRP A 14 -7.06 11.30 6.46
CA TRP A 14 -7.79 11.51 5.22
C TRP A 14 -8.82 12.64 5.29
N ARG A 15 -9.43 12.90 6.45
CA ARG A 15 -10.25 14.09 6.68
C ARG A 15 -9.41 15.36 6.55
N ASP A 16 -8.23 15.38 7.14
CA ASP A 16 -7.35 16.54 7.19
C ASP A 16 -6.69 16.81 5.83
N VAL A 17 -6.32 15.76 5.07
CA VAL A 17 -5.96 15.90 3.65
C VAL A 17 -7.13 16.51 2.88
N ALA A 18 -8.34 15.91 2.95
CA ALA A 18 -9.48 16.42 2.20
C ALA A 18 -9.87 17.85 2.57
N ALA A 19 -9.72 18.23 3.85
CA ALA A 19 -10.05 19.56 4.35
C ALA A 19 -9.00 20.62 4.01
N LYS A 20 -7.70 20.27 3.98
CA LYS A 20 -6.62 21.13 3.46
C LYS A 20 -6.74 21.30 1.94
N LEU A 21 -7.10 20.25 1.18
CA LEU A 21 -7.35 20.34 -0.27
C LEU A 21 -8.59 21.16 -0.65
N LYS A 22 -9.62 21.20 0.21
CA LYS A 22 -10.82 22.04 0.02
C LYS A 22 -10.66 23.48 0.52
N GLY A 23 -9.52 23.85 1.10
CA GLY A 23 -9.32 25.16 1.73
C GLY A 23 -10.23 25.41 2.94
N THR A 24 -10.67 24.35 3.61
CA THR A 24 -11.57 24.41 4.79
C THR A 24 -10.84 24.32 6.13
N LEU A 25 -9.57 23.90 6.12
CA LEU A 25 -8.62 24.15 7.20
C LEU A 25 -7.72 25.34 6.79
N PRO A 26 -7.21 26.13 7.76
CA PRO A 26 -6.21 27.16 7.49
C PRO A 26 -4.89 26.54 7.00
N ASP A 27 -4.07 27.37 6.34
CA ASP A 27 -2.69 27.03 5.99
C ASP A 27 -1.91 26.59 7.25
N GLN A 28 -1.04 25.58 7.13
CA GLN A 28 -0.24 25.15 8.27
C GLN A 28 0.79 26.23 8.63
N GLU A 29 0.81 26.65 9.90
CA GLU A 29 1.97 27.34 10.47
C GLU A 29 3.12 26.35 10.70
N ILE A 30 4.25 26.61 10.05
CA ILE A 30 5.48 25.85 10.19
C ILE A 30 6.27 26.39 11.37
N ASN A 31 6.16 25.71 12.51
CA ASN A 31 6.82 26.09 13.76
C ASN A 31 7.91 25.11 14.24
N GLY A 32 8.10 23.98 13.56
CA GLY A 32 9.10 22.96 13.87
C GLY A 32 8.63 21.78 14.73
N ASN A 33 7.39 21.77 15.23
CA ASN A 33 6.96 20.82 16.28
C ASN A 33 5.64 20.08 16.01
N ASP A 34 4.76 20.59 15.15
CA ASP A 34 3.38 20.10 14.97
C ASP A 34 2.99 19.74 13.52
N LEU A 35 3.97 19.59 12.62
CA LEU A 35 3.72 19.20 11.24
C LEU A 35 3.08 17.82 11.17
N ASP A 36 1.89 17.74 10.57
CA ASP A 36 1.13 16.49 10.40
C ASP A 36 1.41 15.80 9.05
N LEU A 37 1.10 14.50 8.97
CA LEU A 37 1.28 13.69 7.75
C LEU A 37 0.39 14.18 6.60
N ALA A 38 -0.81 14.68 6.92
CA ALA A 38 -1.75 15.21 5.94
C ALA A 38 -1.21 16.44 5.19
N THR A 39 -0.47 17.31 5.89
CA THR A 39 0.18 18.51 5.36
C THR A 39 1.34 18.13 4.45
N VAL A 40 2.18 17.17 4.87
CA VAL A 40 3.25 16.66 3.99
C VAL A 40 2.67 16.13 2.69
N VAL A 41 1.59 15.34 2.75
CA VAL A 41 0.88 14.83 1.56
C VAL A 41 0.28 15.97 0.72
N ALA A 42 -0.42 16.92 1.34
CA ALA A 42 -1.10 18.04 0.68
C ALA A 42 -0.11 18.97 -0.06
N VAL A 43 0.90 19.48 0.64
CA VAL A 43 1.94 20.36 0.09
C VAL A 43 2.75 19.66 -1.01
N ALA A 44 3.06 18.38 -0.84
CA ALA A 44 3.91 17.62 -1.76
C ALA A 44 3.21 17.20 -3.05
N ARG A 45 1.98 16.68 -2.97
CA ARG A 45 1.24 16.13 -4.12
C ARG A 45 0.37 17.18 -4.81
N TYR A 46 -0.21 18.12 -4.07
CA TYR A 46 -1.28 19.00 -4.56
C TYR A 46 -0.92 20.50 -4.50
N GLY A 47 0.17 20.87 -3.81
CA GLY A 47 0.68 22.24 -3.82
C GLY A 47 -0.02 23.20 -2.85
N THR A 48 -0.69 22.68 -1.82
CA THR A 48 -1.25 23.48 -0.71
C THR A 48 -0.18 24.40 -0.09
N PRO A 49 -0.50 25.67 0.20
CA PRO A 49 0.44 26.63 0.79
C PRO A 49 0.69 26.35 2.28
N VAL A 50 1.79 26.91 2.80
CA VAL A 50 2.11 26.94 4.25
C VAL A 50 2.65 28.31 4.65
N GLN A 51 2.61 28.64 5.95
CA GLN A 51 3.09 29.92 6.48
C GLN A 51 4.19 29.70 7.52
N LEU A 52 5.14 30.64 7.65
CA LEU A 52 6.18 30.57 8.69
C LEU A 52 5.69 31.23 9.99
N ALA A 53 5.70 30.47 11.09
CA ALA A 53 5.31 30.99 12.40
C ALA A 53 6.21 32.16 12.83
N LYS A 54 5.61 33.22 13.38
CA LYS A 54 6.36 34.42 13.82
C LYS A 54 7.36 34.09 14.93
N SER A 55 6.96 33.24 15.88
CA SER A 55 7.82 32.70 16.94
C SER A 55 9.08 32.00 16.38
N SER A 56 8.93 31.20 15.33
CA SER A 56 10.03 30.50 14.66
C SER A 56 10.98 31.44 13.93
N ILE A 57 10.47 32.50 13.31
CA ILE A 57 11.32 33.56 12.73
C ILE A 57 12.17 34.22 13.83
N ASP A 58 11.55 34.57 14.96
CA ASP A 58 12.25 35.25 16.07
C ASP A 58 13.28 34.35 16.77
N ALA A 59 12.95 33.07 16.98
CA ALA A 59 13.89 32.07 17.51
C ALA A 59 15.06 31.81 16.54
N THR A 60 14.80 31.83 15.22
CA THR A 60 15.81 31.69 14.16
C THR A 60 16.78 32.88 14.17
N ILE A 61 16.28 34.11 14.29
CA ILE A 61 17.12 35.32 14.45
C ILE A 61 17.98 35.20 15.70
N GLN A 62 17.38 34.86 16.85
CA GLN A 62 18.07 34.74 18.12
C GLN A 62 19.25 33.74 18.08
N THR A 63 19.06 32.55 17.49
CA THR A 63 20.14 31.56 17.46
C THR A 63 21.20 31.82 16.38
N ALA A 64 20.88 32.56 15.31
CA ALA A 64 21.90 33.07 14.39
C ALA A 64 22.86 34.05 15.08
N GLU A 65 22.32 34.98 15.88
CA GLU A 65 23.11 35.92 16.68
C GLU A 65 24.00 35.17 17.71
N MET A 66 23.48 34.10 18.31
CA MET A 66 24.24 33.23 19.22
C MET A 66 25.39 32.47 18.53
N VAL A 67 25.22 32.03 17.27
CA VAL A 67 26.31 31.43 16.48
C VAL A 67 27.40 32.47 16.21
N GLN A 68 27.03 33.68 15.77
CA GLN A 68 27.99 34.75 15.51
C GLN A 68 28.74 35.16 16.78
N SER A 69 28.02 35.43 17.88
CA SER A 69 28.60 35.76 19.19
C SER A 69 29.53 34.65 19.72
N SER A 70 29.33 33.40 19.32
CA SER A 70 30.23 32.30 19.66
C SER A 70 31.52 32.32 18.83
N LEU A 71 31.44 32.64 17.54
CA LEU A 71 32.63 32.87 16.69
C LEU A 71 33.42 34.10 17.15
N ASP A 72 32.75 35.19 17.50
CA ASP A 72 33.37 36.43 17.99
C ASP A 72 34.13 36.22 19.31
N ARG A 73 33.70 35.24 20.12
CA ARG A 73 34.38 34.76 21.35
C ARG A 73 35.53 33.78 21.06
N GLY A 74 35.84 33.50 19.79
CA GLY A 74 36.89 32.56 19.39
C GLY A 74 36.56 31.09 19.59
N MET A 75 35.27 30.72 19.73
CA MET A 75 34.87 29.32 19.93
C MET A 75 35.13 28.48 18.67
N VAL A 76 35.62 27.26 18.86
CA VAL A 76 35.73 26.26 17.79
C VAL A 76 34.39 25.52 17.66
N ILE A 77 33.82 25.51 16.45
CA ILE A 77 32.47 25.02 16.17
C ILE A 77 32.51 24.12 14.91
N TYR A 78 32.06 22.87 15.06
CA TYR A 78 32.12 21.85 14.00
C TYR A 78 31.48 22.32 12.69
N GLY A 79 32.23 22.23 11.60
CA GLY A 79 31.80 22.57 10.24
C GLY A 79 31.46 24.04 10.02
N VAL A 80 31.80 24.92 10.98
CA VAL A 80 31.64 26.38 10.86
C VAL A 80 33.01 27.05 10.70
N ASN A 81 33.93 26.78 11.63
CA ASN A 81 35.35 27.15 11.53
C ASN A 81 36.30 25.93 11.62
N THR A 82 35.75 24.71 11.50
CA THR A 82 36.48 23.45 11.28
C THR A 82 36.11 22.83 9.94
N GLY A 83 36.91 21.90 9.43
CA GLY A 83 36.45 20.99 8.37
C GLY A 83 35.31 20.06 8.81
N PHE A 84 34.87 19.21 7.88
CA PHE A 84 33.75 18.28 8.03
C PHE A 84 34.24 16.84 8.14
N GLY A 85 33.38 15.95 8.68
CA GLY A 85 33.62 14.50 8.69
C GLY A 85 34.98 14.11 9.29
N GLY A 86 35.68 13.21 8.60
CA GLY A 86 37.05 12.77 8.89
C GLY A 86 38.14 13.84 8.70
N SER A 87 37.80 15.09 8.40
CA SER A 87 38.72 16.24 8.30
C SER A 87 38.35 17.39 9.27
N ALA A 88 37.61 17.07 10.34
CA ALA A 88 37.19 18.04 11.38
C ALA A 88 38.32 18.50 12.32
N ASP A 89 39.55 18.03 12.12
CA ASP A 89 40.79 18.52 12.73
C ASP A 89 41.28 19.85 12.09
N THR A 90 41.00 20.06 10.81
CA THR A 90 41.34 21.29 10.07
C THR A 90 40.58 22.53 10.59
N ARG A 91 41.10 23.74 10.36
CA ARG A 91 40.55 25.02 10.84
C ARG A 91 40.52 26.07 9.72
N THR A 92 39.58 27.02 9.78
CA THR A 92 39.49 28.14 8.84
C THR A 92 38.75 29.35 9.42
N GLU A 93 39.18 30.56 9.06
CA GLU A 93 38.47 31.82 9.32
C GLU A 93 37.49 32.17 8.19
N ALA A 94 37.61 31.55 7.02
CA ALA A 94 36.78 31.80 5.84
C ALA A 94 35.42 31.07 5.92
N VAL A 95 34.66 31.30 7.00
CA VAL A 95 33.48 30.52 7.39
C VAL A 95 32.38 30.48 6.31
N GLU A 96 32.15 31.57 5.57
CA GLU A 96 31.18 31.58 4.46
C GLU A 96 31.63 30.72 3.28
N GLU A 97 32.91 30.81 2.91
CA GLU A 97 33.43 30.09 1.74
C GLU A 97 33.55 28.60 2.03
N LEU A 98 33.71 28.22 3.30
CA LEU A 98 33.53 26.85 3.78
C LEU A 98 32.08 26.35 3.53
N GLN A 99 31.05 27.14 3.89
CA GLN A 99 29.65 26.76 3.64
C GLN A 99 29.34 26.67 2.14
N LYS A 100 29.87 27.60 1.34
CA LYS A 100 29.72 27.60 -0.13
C LYS A 100 30.41 26.37 -0.74
N ASN A 101 31.58 25.98 -0.23
CA ASN A 101 32.29 24.77 -0.68
C ASN A 101 31.61 23.47 -0.26
N LEU A 102 31.00 23.40 0.93
CA LEU A 102 30.19 22.24 1.35
C LEU A 102 29.09 21.93 0.34
N LEU A 103 28.30 22.93 -0.06
CA LEU A 103 27.27 22.75 -1.09
C LEU A 103 27.87 22.34 -2.44
N ARG A 104 28.99 22.95 -2.86
CA ARG A 104 29.66 22.59 -4.13
C ARG A 104 30.15 21.15 -4.15
N MET A 105 30.71 20.63 -3.06
CA MET A 105 31.27 19.26 -3.03
C MET A 105 30.21 18.16 -2.87
N LEU A 106 29.06 18.48 -2.27
CA LEU A 106 27.95 17.52 -2.11
C LEU A 106 27.07 17.34 -3.36
N GLN A 107 27.17 18.26 -4.33
CA GLN A 107 26.45 18.22 -5.61
C GLN A 107 27.14 17.28 -6.63
N PHE A 108 27.37 16.03 -6.24
CA PHE A 108 28.04 14.99 -7.03
C PHE A 108 27.08 13.99 -7.70
N GLY A 109 25.78 14.08 -7.43
CA GLY A 109 24.80 13.12 -7.90
C GLY A 109 24.51 13.23 -9.40
N VAL A 110 24.29 12.08 -10.05
CA VAL A 110 24.05 11.99 -11.49
C VAL A 110 22.59 12.29 -11.80
N THR A 111 22.35 13.30 -12.63
CA THR A 111 21.04 13.63 -13.21
C THR A 111 21.14 13.66 -14.73
N LEU A 112 20.13 13.15 -15.42
CA LEU A 112 19.98 13.26 -16.87
C LEU A 112 18.79 14.16 -17.22
N GLU A 113 18.82 14.67 -18.45
CA GLU A 113 17.75 15.42 -19.09
C GLU A 113 17.17 14.56 -20.22
N GLU A 114 15.88 14.75 -20.52
CA GLU A 114 15.23 14.14 -21.67
C GLU A 114 15.86 14.68 -22.97
N LYS A 115 16.29 13.78 -23.87
CA LYS A 115 16.95 14.15 -25.13
C LYS A 115 16.21 13.51 -26.31
N PRO A 116 15.87 14.29 -27.36
CA PRO A 116 15.17 13.75 -28.52
C PRO A 116 16.08 12.78 -29.29
N VAL A 117 15.58 11.57 -29.53
CA VAL A 117 16.30 10.55 -30.31
C VAL A 117 16.06 10.78 -31.80
N ILE A 118 17.15 10.92 -32.56
CA ILE A 118 17.14 11.31 -33.97
C ILE A 118 17.38 10.06 -34.84
N HIS A 119 16.31 9.51 -35.42
CA HIS A 119 16.41 8.35 -36.31
C HIS A 119 16.85 8.74 -37.74
N ASN A 120 16.33 9.86 -38.25
CA ASN A 120 16.52 10.33 -39.63
C ASN A 120 17.60 11.40 -39.75
N PHE A 121 18.85 10.99 -39.57
CA PHE A 121 19.98 11.76 -40.09
C PHE A 121 19.98 11.76 -41.61
N GLY A 122 19.98 12.95 -42.22
CA GLY A 122 20.49 13.12 -43.58
C GLY A 122 21.95 12.67 -43.68
N LYS A 123 22.42 12.30 -44.88
CA LYS A 123 23.78 11.81 -45.22
C LYS A 123 24.68 11.51 -44.01
N LYS A 124 24.57 10.31 -43.45
CA LYS A 124 25.29 9.85 -42.24
C LYS A 124 26.84 9.86 -42.35
N ASN A 125 27.39 10.31 -43.48
CA ASN A 125 28.82 10.40 -43.76
C ASN A 125 29.48 11.64 -43.12
N ASP A 126 28.68 12.68 -42.80
CA ASP A 126 29.18 13.99 -42.38
C ASP A 126 29.26 14.15 -40.83
N LEU A 127 28.95 13.08 -40.08
CA LEU A 127 28.97 13.06 -38.61
C LEU A 127 29.97 12.02 -38.08
N ALA A 128 30.62 12.33 -36.95
CA ALA A 128 31.48 11.38 -36.26
C ALA A 128 30.64 10.25 -35.61
N LEU A 129 31.17 9.03 -35.59
CA LEU A 129 30.48 7.85 -35.03
C LEU A 129 29.95 8.08 -33.60
N GLY A 130 30.71 8.77 -32.75
CA GLY A 130 30.28 9.12 -31.39
C GLY A 130 29.04 10.03 -31.35
N GLN A 131 28.92 10.98 -32.30
CA GLN A 131 27.73 11.84 -32.42
C GLN A 131 26.52 11.00 -32.82
N ILE A 132 26.67 10.14 -33.85
CA ILE A 132 25.62 9.23 -34.32
C ILE A 132 25.14 8.33 -33.17
N ILE A 133 26.04 7.72 -32.40
CA ILE A 133 25.68 6.91 -31.24
C ILE A 133 24.92 7.75 -30.19
N SER A 134 25.45 8.93 -29.83
CA SER A 134 24.88 9.78 -28.79
C SER A 134 23.50 10.37 -29.10
N GLN A 135 23.04 10.29 -30.35
CA GLN A 135 21.78 10.87 -30.82
C GLN A 135 20.81 9.84 -31.42
N CYS A 136 21.29 8.68 -31.90
CA CYS A 136 20.46 7.55 -32.33
C CYS A 136 20.06 6.60 -31.19
N ALA A 137 20.81 6.56 -30.08
CA ALA A 137 20.61 5.57 -29.03
C ALA A 137 19.30 5.83 -28.26
N LEU A 138 18.37 4.88 -28.34
CA LEU A 138 17.26 4.79 -27.40
C LEU A 138 17.83 4.46 -26.00
N PRO A 139 17.40 5.13 -24.92
CA PRO A 139 17.82 4.81 -23.57
C PRO A 139 17.17 3.49 -23.10
N LEU A 140 17.77 2.85 -22.09
CA LEU A 140 17.24 1.60 -21.52
C LEU A 140 16.11 1.84 -20.49
N ASP A 141 16.18 2.98 -19.80
CA ASP A 141 15.19 3.47 -18.82
C ASP A 141 14.75 4.88 -19.23
N ASP A 142 13.67 5.43 -18.63
CA ASP A 142 13.40 6.88 -18.72
C ASP A 142 14.56 7.66 -18.06
N PRO A 143 15.34 8.48 -18.79
CA PRO A 143 16.53 9.12 -18.26
C PRO A 143 16.25 10.02 -17.05
N VAL A 144 15.09 10.68 -17.03
CA VAL A 144 14.72 11.61 -15.96
C VAL A 144 14.35 10.83 -14.70
N SER A 145 13.40 9.88 -14.78
CA SER A 145 12.92 9.12 -13.62
C SER A 145 13.97 8.15 -13.06
N ALA A 146 14.87 7.61 -13.91
CA ALA A 146 15.96 6.75 -13.46
C ALA A 146 17.06 7.48 -12.68
N THR A 147 17.13 8.81 -12.76
CA THR A 147 18.23 9.62 -12.20
C THR A 147 17.79 10.76 -11.28
N SER A 148 16.56 11.28 -11.42
CA SER A 148 16.04 12.43 -10.68
C SER A 148 14.85 12.02 -9.80
N MET A 149 14.72 12.62 -8.62
CA MET A 149 13.57 12.40 -7.74
C MET A 149 12.28 13.01 -8.33
N PRO A 150 11.11 12.39 -8.10
CA PRO A 150 9.81 13.01 -8.36
C PRO A 150 9.65 14.36 -7.64
N GLU A 151 8.94 15.30 -8.28
CA GLU A 151 8.68 16.65 -7.74
C GLU A 151 8.08 16.61 -6.32
N SER A 152 7.17 15.66 -6.05
CA SER A 152 6.53 15.50 -4.73
C SER A 152 7.51 15.12 -3.62
N TRP A 153 8.50 14.26 -3.89
CA TRP A 153 9.52 13.90 -2.91
C TRP A 153 10.36 15.12 -2.52
N VAL A 154 10.72 15.94 -3.52
CA VAL A 154 11.52 17.16 -3.31
C VAL A 154 10.70 18.22 -2.55
N ARG A 155 9.43 18.43 -2.89
CA ARG A 155 8.52 19.34 -2.17
C ARG A 155 8.33 18.92 -0.70
N ALA A 156 8.08 17.64 -0.43
CA ALA A 156 8.02 17.11 0.93
C ALA A 156 9.35 17.30 1.68
N SER A 157 10.49 17.10 0.99
CA SER A 157 11.83 17.30 1.57
C SER A 157 12.09 18.76 1.96
N MET A 158 11.67 19.69 1.10
CA MET A 158 11.77 21.13 1.37
C MET A 158 10.91 21.54 2.57
N LEU A 159 9.68 21.03 2.66
CA LEU A 159 8.77 21.29 3.79
C LEU A 159 9.33 20.76 5.11
N ILE A 160 9.76 19.49 5.17
CA ILE A 160 10.30 18.92 6.42
C ILE A 160 11.64 19.58 6.78
N ARG A 161 12.47 19.98 5.80
CA ARG A 161 13.67 20.77 6.09
C ARG A 161 13.34 22.16 6.60
N LEU A 162 12.30 22.82 6.07
CA LEU A 162 11.82 24.11 6.57
C LEU A 162 11.34 23.97 8.02
N ASN A 163 10.56 22.94 8.34
CA ASN A 163 10.10 22.64 9.69
C ASN A 163 11.28 22.41 10.66
N SER A 164 12.21 21.53 10.30
CA SER A 164 13.42 21.26 11.11
C SER A 164 14.34 22.48 11.29
N LEU A 165 14.26 23.51 10.43
CA LEU A 165 14.97 24.78 10.62
C LEU A 165 14.16 25.77 11.46
N ALA A 166 12.83 25.81 11.28
CA ALA A 166 11.88 26.67 12.00
C ALA A 166 11.78 26.35 13.50
N SER A 167 12.26 25.17 13.94
CA SER A 167 12.43 24.85 15.37
C SER A 167 13.37 25.81 16.12
N GLY A 168 14.17 26.61 15.40
CA GLY A 168 15.04 27.63 15.98
C GLY A 168 16.39 27.11 16.49
N PHE A 169 16.58 25.80 16.69
CA PHE A 169 17.85 25.27 17.23
C PHE A 169 18.98 25.12 16.19
N SER A 170 18.72 25.37 14.91
CA SER A 170 19.71 25.21 13.82
C SER A 170 20.68 26.40 13.65
N GLY A 171 20.42 27.59 14.23
CA GLY A 171 21.31 28.74 14.10
C GLY A 171 21.50 29.25 12.65
N VAL A 172 20.43 29.26 11.86
CA VAL A 172 20.39 29.87 10.51
C VAL A 172 19.72 31.24 10.57
N ARG A 173 19.86 32.09 9.55
CA ARG A 173 19.20 33.40 9.51
C ARG A 173 17.81 33.32 8.88
N GLU A 174 16.97 34.30 9.23
CA GLU A 174 15.63 34.50 8.65
C GLU A 174 15.63 34.45 7.12
N SER A 175 16.63 35.05 6.46
CA SER A 175 16.76 35.04 5.00
C SER A 175 16.79 33.64 4.41
N THR A 176 17.47 32.69 5.07
CA THR A 176 17.65 31.33 4.56
C THR A 176 16.37 30.49 4.69
N ILE A 177 15.62 30.63 5.79
CA ILE A 177 14.30 29.98 5.90
C ILE A 177 13.26 30.65 5.00
N ARG A 178 13.29 31.98 4.85
CA ARG A 178 12.37 32.70 3.95
C ARG A 178 12.61 32.38 2.48
N THR A 179 13.85 32.32 2.01
CA THR A 179 14.14 31.93 0.62
C THR A 179 13.70 30.47 0.37
N LEU A 180 13.93 29.53 1.31
CA LEU A 180 13.44 28.15 1.17
C LEU A 180 11.90 28.07 1.11
N HIS A 181 11.21 28.83 1.98
CA HIS A 181 9.75 28.96 1.98
C HIS A 181 9.22 29.54 0.65
N GLN A 182 9.76 30.67 0.20
CA GLN A 182 9.37 31.31 -1.06
C GLN A 182 9.54 30.39 -2.27
N ILE A 183 10.58 29.55 -2.29
CA ILE A 183 10.82 28.58 -3.37
C ILE A 183 9.75 27.46 -3.37
N LEU A 184 9.35 26.99 -2.18
CA LEU A 184 8.28 26.00 -2.00
C LEU A 184 6.92 26.53 -2.48
N GLU A 185 6.55 27.74 -2.03
CA GLU A 185 5.29 28.42 -2.36
C GLU A 185 5.21 28.81 -3.85
N ALA A 186 6.32 29.27 -4.44
CA ALA A 186 6.36 29.64 -5.85
C ALA A 186 6.28 28.45 -6.83
N GLY A 187 6.24 27.21 -6.32
CA GLY A 187 6.21 25.97 -7.09
C GLY A 187 7.54 25.59 -7.75
N VAL A 188 8.65 26.21 -7.34
CA VAL A 188 9.98 26.01 -7.93
C VAL A 188 10.63 24.81 -7.27
N THR A 189 10.71 23.68 -7.97
CA THR A 189 11.07 22.39 -7.37
C THR A 189 12.44 21.91 -7.90
N PRO A 190 13.52 21.86 -7.08
CA PRO A 190 14.85 21.45 -7.51
C PRO A 190 14.91 20.08 -8.23
N GLN A 191 15.76 19.96 -9.26
CA GLN A 191 16.10 18.67 -9.84
C GLN A 191 17.11 17.96 -8.93
N VAL A 192 16.61 17.12 -8.03
CA VAL A 192 17.43 16.39 -7.04
C VAL A 192 17.78 14.98 -7.56
N PRO A 193 19.03 14.49 -7.46
CA PRO A 193 19.40 13.13 -7.86
C PRO A 193 18.74 12.05 -6.99
N ILE A 194 18.26 10.96 -7.60
CA ILE A 194 17.53 9.86 -6.91
C ILE A 194 18.44 8.88 -6.15
N LYS A 195 19.77 8.96 -6.35
CA LYS A 195 20.80 8.12 -5.70
C LYS A 195 21.95 9.01 -5.23
N GLY A 196 22.60 8.64 -4.12
CA GLY A 196 23.77 9.36 -3.58
C GLY A 196 23.75 9.61 -2.06
N SER A 197 22.61 9.35 -1.38
CA SER A 197 22.55 9.38 0.09
C SER A 197 22.70 7.99 0.70
N ILE A 198 23.37 7.95 1.86
CA ILE A 198 23.36 6.85 2.84
C ILE A 198 22.63 7.24 4.14
N SER A 199 22.05 8.45 4.19
CA SER A 199 21.22 8.96 5.28
C SER A 199 21.92 8.89 6.65
N ALA A 200 23.20 9.28 6.68
CA ALA A 200 24.17 8.96 7.73
C ALA A 200 24.51 10.18 8.60
N SER A 201 25.01 11.24 7.96
CA SER A 201 25.06 12.62 8.47
C SER A 201 23.92 13.41 7.81
N GLY A 202 22.73 12.82 7.80
CA GLY A 202 21.59 13.28 7.01
C GLY A 202 21.70 12.95 5.52
N ASP A 203 20.77 13.51 4.74
CA ASP A 203 20.68 13.34 3.29
C ASP A 203 21.49 14.40 2.52
N LEU A 204 22.77 14.52 2.91
CA LEU A 204 23.72 15.56 2.50
C LEU A 204 23.65 15.91 1.01
N SER A 205 23.81 14.92 0.12
CA SER A 205 23.86 15.17 -1.32
C SER A 205 22.50 15.65 -1.86
N PRO A 206 21.37 14.91 -1.70
CA PRO A 206 20.05 15.42 -2.07
C PRO A 206 19.71 16.83 -1.55
N LEU A 207 19.95 17.09 -0.25
CA LEU A 207 19.66 18.39 0.34
C LEU A 207 20.58 19.51 -0.19
N SER A 208 21.80 19.19 -0.63
CA SER A 208 22.71 20.18 -1.22
C SER A 208 22.21 20.74 -2.54
N TYR A 209 21.34 20.05 -3.29
CA TYR A 209 20.68 20.61 -4.48
C TYR A 209 19.62 21.64 -4.07
N ILE A 210 18.84 21.36 -3.03
CA ILE A 210 17.89 22.32 -2.45
C ILE A 210 18.63 23.56 -1.92
N GLY A 211 19.70 23.38 -1.13
CA GLY A 211 20.52 24.49 -0.63
C GLY A 211 21.23 25.27 -1.74
N GLY A 212 21.64 24.60 -2.82
CA GLY A 212 22.21 25.25 -4.00
C GLY A 212 21.18 26.07 -4.79
N VAL A 213 19.91 25.66 -4.81
CA VAL A 213 18.81 26.46 -5.38
C VAL A 213 18.46 27.63 -4.46
N VAL A 214 18.53 27.49 -3.14
CA VAL A 214 18.44 28.63 -2.19
C VAL A 214 19.54 29.68 -2.43
N GLN A 215 20.73 29.25 -2.86
CA GLN A 215 21.82 30.13 -3.33
C GLN A 215 21.64 30.63 -4.78
N GLY A 216 20.61 30.21 -5.51
CA GLY A 216 20.41 30.55 -6.92
C GLY A 216 21.53 30.07 -7.84
N LYS A 217 22.16 28.92 -7.55
CA LYS A 217 23.34 28.44 -8.29
C LYS A 217 22.99 28.17 -9.78
N PRO A 218 23.59 28.90 -10.76
CA PRO A 218 23.21 28.78 -12.18
C PRO A 218 23.50 27.43 -12.84
N GLY A 219 24.32 26.59 -12.20
CA GLY A 219 24.62 25.23 -12.64
C GLY A 219 23.68 24.16 -12.08
N LEU A 220 22.55 24.54 -11.48
CA LEU A 220 21.49 23.64 -11.03
C LEU A 220 20.18 23.93 -11.77
N ASN A 221 19.39 22.89 -11.98
CA ASN A 221 18.08 22.96 -12.61
C ASN A 221 16.94 22.85 -11.58
N VAL A 222 15.79 23.39 -11.95
CA VAL A 222 14.51 23.34 -11.22
C VAL A 222 13.38 23.03 -12.20
N TRP A 223 12.40 22.26 -11.72
CA TRP A 223 11.10 22.14 -12.36
C TRP A 223 10.24 23.35 -12.04
N THR A 224 9.58 23.88 -13.06
CA THR A 224 8.58 24.95 -12.97
C THR A 224 7.36 24.56 -13.80
N ARG A 225 6.17 25.06 -13.46
CA ARG A 225 4.92 24.78 -14.19
C ARG A 225 4.34 26.07 -14.75
N ASP A 226 3.81 25.99 -15.97
CA ASP A 226 3.08 27.09 -16.61
C ASP A 226 1.61 27.13 -16.17
N THR A 227 0.85 28.10 -16.66
CA THR A 227 -0.59 28.28 -16.36
C THR A 227 -1.49 27.16 -16.90
N THR A 228 -0.96 26.24 -17.72
CA THR A 228 -1.64 25.02 -18.17
C THR A 228 -1.23 23.78 -17.34
N GLY A 229 -0.39 23.95 -16.32
CA GLY A 229 0.14 22.88 -15.47
C GLY A 229 1.29 22.09 -16.10
N ARG A 230 1.67 22.37 -17.35
CA ARG A 230 2.80 21.70 -18.04
C ARG A 230 4.10 22.04 -17.31
N ARG A 231 4.86 21.00 -16.94
CA ARG A 231 6.20 21.15 -16.36
C ARG A 231 7.24 21.51 -17.41
N SER A 232 8.23 22.31 -17.01
CA SER A 232 9.43 22.63 -17.79
C SER A 232 10.65 22.70 -16.86
N LEU A 233 11.80 22.27 -17.37
CA LEU A 233 13.08 22.35 -16.67
C LEU A 233 13.72 23.71 -16.98
N LYS A 234 14.17 24.43 -15.94
CA LYS A 234 14.86 25.72 -16.06
C LYS A 234 16.10 25.74 -15.17
N ARG A 235 17.07 26.60 -15.48
CA ARG A 235 18.13 26.95 -14.51
C ARG A 235 17.52 27.63 -13.29
N ALA A 236 18.08 27.33 -12.12
CA ALA A 236 17.64 27.88 -10.84
C ALA A 236 17.63 29.41 -10.82
N ASP A 237 18.71 30.06 -11.27
CA ASP A 237 18.86 31.52 -11.24
C ASP A 237 17.80 32.25 -12.08
N ILE A 238 17.49 31.70 -13.26
CA ILE A 238 16.44 32.23 -14.14
C ILE A 238 15.05 32.08 -13.49
N ALA A 239 14.74 30.91 -12.93
CA ALA A 239 13.45 30.64 -12.30
C ALA A 239 13.21 31.48 -11.03
N LEU A 240 14.25 31.73 -10.23
CA LEU A 240 14.14 32.64 -9.07
C LEU A 240 13.90 34.09 -9.53
N ALA A 241 14.61 34.55 -10.57
CA ALA A 241 14.41 35.89 -11.11
C ALA A 241 13.00 36.09 -11.69
N GLU A 242 12.46 35.11 -12.43
CA GLU A 242 11.07 35.10 -12.89
C GLU A 242 10.05 35.22 -11.76
N LYS A 243 10.36 34.65 -10.58
CA LYS A 243 9.51 34.69 -9.37
C LYS A 243 9.83 35.84 -8.42
N SER A 244 10.78 36.72 -8.77
CA SER A 244 11.30 37.80 -7.91
C SER A 244 11.83 37.33 -6.55
N ILE A 245 12.35 36.10 -6.46
CA ILE A 245 12.93 35.52 -5.25
C ILE A 245 14.43 35.90 -5.19
N ALA A 246 14.83 36.58 -4.12
CA ALA A 246 16.24 36.89 -3.87
C ALA A 246 16.99 35.65 -3.34
N PRO A 247 18.13 35.25 -3.95
CA PRO A 247 18.96 34.15 -3.43
C PRO A 247 19.59 34.48 -2.08
N SER A 248 19.65 33.51 -1.16
CA SER A 248 20.32 33.69 0.15
C SER A 248 21.83 33.50 0.02
N THR A 249 22.60 34.53 0.38
CA THR A 249 24.06 34.43 0.53
C THR A 249 24.37 33.85 1.91
N LEU A 250 24.69 32.55 1.96
CA LEU A 250 24.88 31.81 3.22
C LEU A 250 26.07 32.31 4.06
N GLY A 251 25.80 32.58 5.34
CA GLY A 251 26.77 32.95 6.37
C GLY A 251 27.35 31.74 7.10
N ALA A 252 27.88 31.95 8.31
CA ALA A 252 28.36 30.87 9.18
C ALA A 252 27.29 29.80 9.44
N LYS A 253 27.67 28.51 9.47
CA LYS A 253 26.82 27.31 9.70
C LYS A 253 25.71 27.05 8.69
N GLU A 254 25.22 28.05 7.96
CA GLU A 254 23.99 27.92 7.15
C GLU A 254 24.05 26.93 5.99
N GLY A 255 25.25 26.56 5.51
CA GLY A 255 25.43 25.52 4.50
C GLY A 255 25.57 24.11 5.06
N LEU A 256 25.85 23.97 6.37
CA LEU A 256 25.83 22.71 7.12
C LEU A 256 24.43 22.42 7.67
N ALA A 257 23.76 23.45 8.20
CA ALA A 257 22.30 23.49 8.11
C ALA A 257 21.88 23.47 6.61
N LEU A 258 20.59 23.37 6.30
CA LEU A 258 20.08 22.92 4.99
C LEU A 258 20.45 21.45 4.66
N VAL A 259 21.72 21.03 4.73
CA VAL A 259 22.17 19.69 4.28
C VAL A 259 22.26 18.61 5.36
N ASN A 260 22.64 18.98 6.58
CA ASN A 260 22.81 18.03 7.68
C ASN A 260 21.45 17.80 8.33
N GLY A 261 20.75 16.72 7.94
CA GLY A 261 19.46 16.30 8.49
C GLY A 261 18.73 15.28 7.62
N THR A 262 17.66 14.71 8.15
CA THR A 262 17.02 13.48 7.62
C THR A 262 15.81 13.75 6.73
N ALA A 263 15.54 15.03 6.43
CA ALA A 263 14.30 15.50 5.83
C ALA A 263 13.89 14.82 4.51
N VAL A 264 14.84 14.35 3.71
CA VAL A 264 14.55 13.65 2.44
C VAL A 264 14.12 12.20 2.70
N SER A 265 14.81 11.50 3.60
CA SER A 265 14.41 10.18 4.08
C SER A 265 13.03 10.22 4.74
N ALA A 266 12.80 11.19 5.64
CA ALA A 266 11.53 11.41 6.31
C ALA A 266 10.40 11.75 5.31
N ALA A 267 10.67 12.59 4.30
CA ALA A 267 9.72 12.95 3.25
C ALA A 267 9.29 11.75 2.39
N VAL A 268 10.26 11.01 1.83
CA VAL A 268 9.98 9.84 1.00
C VAL A 268 9.31 8.74 1.82
N GLY A 269 9.71 8.56 3.08
CA GLY A 269 9.07 7.63 4.01
C GLY A 269 7.64 8.01 4.39
N SER A 270 7.36 9.30 4.59
CA SER A 270 6.01 9.81 4.86
C SER A 270 5.06 9.56 3.69
N LEU A 271 5.51 9.83 2.45
CA LEU A 271 4.73 9.53 1.25
C LEU A 271 4.52 8.01 1.06
N ALA A 272 5.50 7.17 1.41
CA ALA A 272 5.37 5.71 1.39
C ALA A 272 4.34 5.21 2.42
N LEU A 273 4.38 5.74 3.64
CA LEU A 273 3.46 5.39 4.71
C LEU A 273 2.02 5.79 4.37
N HIS A 274 1.81 7.00 3.83
CA HIS A 274 0.49 7.47 3.41
C HIS A 274 -0.21 6.50 2.45
N ASP A 275 0.50 6.04 1.41
CA ASP A 275 -0.04 5.06 0.47
C ASP A 275 -0.22 3.67 1.13
N ALA A 276 0.69 3.26 2.03
CA ALA A 276 0.62 1.97 2.73
C ALA A 276 -0.53 1.88 3.74
N LEU A 277 -0.86 2.97 4.43
CA LEU A 277 -2.04 3.10 5.29
C LEU A 277 -3.32 2.92 4.46
N GLY A 278 -3.39 3.54 3.28
CA GLY A 278 -4.48 3.32 2.32
C GLY A 278 -4.60 1.84 1.89
N GLN A 279 -3.49 1.19 1.57
CA GLN A 279 -3.45 -0.24 1.22
C GLN A 279 -3.92 -1.15 2.38
N ALA A 280 -3.54 -0.85 3.62
CA ALA A 280 -3.98 -1.61 4.79
C ALA A 280 -5.50 -1.52 5.01
N ALA A 281 -6.10 -0.34 4.83
CA ALA A 281 -7.55 -0.17 4.88
C ALA A 281 -8.25 -0.87 3.69
N LEU A 282 -7.74 -0.70 2.47
CA LEU A 282 -8.25 -1.36 1.27
C LEU A 282 -8.23 -2.89 1.38
N SER A 283 -7.19 -3.47 1.98
CA SER A 283 -7.06 -4.93 2.13
C SER A 283 -8.20 -5.58 2.94
N GLN A 284 -8.81 -4.82 3.85
CA GLN A 284 -9.95 -5.27 4.67
C GLN A 284 -11.25 -5.22 3.86
N VAL A 285 -11.45 -4.20 3.03
CA VAL A 285 -12.58 -4.12 2.08
C VAL A 285 -12.48 -5.25 1.04
N LEU A 286 -11.29 -5.47 0.47
CA LEU A 286 -11.04 -6.58 -0.46
C LEU A 286 -11.30 -7.94 0.20
N THR A 287 -10.90 -8.12 1.46
CA THR A 287 -11.17 -9.35 2.22
C THR A 287 -12.68 -9.57 2.42
N ALA A 288 -13.45 -8.53 2.76
CA ALA A 288 -14.90 -8.65 2.87
C ALA A 288 -15.54 -9.05 1.52
N MET A 289 -15.18 -8.36 0.43
CA MET A 289 -15.60 -8.75 -0.92
C MET A 289 -15.19 -10.19 -1.27
N SER A 290 -14.03 -10.67 -0.81
CA SER A 290 -13.59 -12.06 -1.03
C SER A 290 -14.41 -13.08 -0.25
N VAL A 291 -14.81 -12.78 1.01
CA VAL A 291 -15.74 -13.62 1.78
C VAL A 291 -17.02 -13.81 0.99
N GLU A 292 -17.60 -12.73 0.50
CA GLU A 292 -18.87 -12.76 -0.23
C GLU A 292 -18.77 -13.50 -1.57
N ALA A 293 -17.75 -13.22 -2.38
CA ALA A 293 -17.58 -13.89 -3.66
C ALA A 293 -17.33 -15.41 -3.51
N LEU A 294 -16.66 -15.82 -2.42
CA LEU A 294 -16.42 -17.23 -2.06
C LEU A 294 -17.57 -17.88 -1.27
N CYS A 295 -18.67 -17.15 -1.00
CA CYS A 295 -19.75 -17.54 -0.09
C CYS A 295 -19.23 -18.09 1.25
N GLY A 296 -18.27 -17.39 1.86
CA GLY A 296 -17.69 -17.70 3.17
C GLY A 296 -18.50 -17.16 4.34
N THR A 297 -18.01 -17.36 5.56
CA THR A 297 -18.72 -17.04 6.81
C THR A 297 -18.12 -15.85 7.57
N ASP A 298 -19.00 -15.04 8.15
CA ASP A 298 -18.67 -13.98 9.10
C ASP A 298 -18.25 -14.52 10.49
N GLU A 299 -18.51 -15.80 10.79
CA GLU A 299 -18.11 -16.49 12.02
C GLU A 299 -16.63 -16.23 12.35
N SER A 300 -15.77 -16.20 11.33
CA SER A 300 -14.32 -15.95 11.43
C SER A 300 -13.94 -14.60 12.05
N PHE A 301 -14.83 -13.61 12.01
CA PHE A 301 -14.60 -12.23 12.44
C PHE A 301 -15.42 -11.85 13.70
N HIS A 302 -16.10 -12.81 14.31
CA HIS A 302 -16.96 -12.59 15.47
C HIS A 302 -16.16 -12.00 16.67
N PRO A 303 -16.67 -10.96 17.38
CA PRO A 303 -15.93 -10.23 18.43
C PRO A 303 -15.27 -11.09 19.52
N PHE A 304 -15.88 -12.22 19.88
CA PHE A 304 -15.33 -13.22 20.81
C PHE A 304 -13.85 -13.60 20.52
N PHE A 305 -13.45 -13.70 19.25
CA PHE A 305 -12.05 -14.01 18.90
C PHE A 305 -11.07 -12.88 19.27
N GLY A 306 -11.55 -11.63 19.29
CA GLY A 306 -10.82 -10.48 19.83
C GLY A 306 -10.82 -10.45 21.36
N GLU A 307 -11.94 -10.81 21.99
CA GLU A 307 -12.06 -10.88 23.46
C GLU A 307 -11.07 -11.89 24.07
N VAL A 308 -10.97 -13.10 23.50
CA VAL A 308 -10.08 -14.15 24.01
C VAL A 308 -8.63 -14.05 23.51
N ARG A 309 -8.37 -13.26 22.46
CA ARG A 309 -7.03 -12.98 21.93
C ARG A 309 -6.88 -11.50 21.56
N PRO A 310 -6.67 -10.62 22.54
CA PRO A 310 -6.81 -9.17 22.37
C PRO A 310 -5.56 -8.46 21.80
N HIS A 311 -5.12 -8.85 20.61
CA HIS A 311 -4.21 -8.03 19.80
C HIS A 311 -5.02 -6.85 19.21
N PRO A 312 -4.65 -5.57 19.47
CA PRO A 312 -5.42 -4.41 19.01
C PRO A 312 -5.77 -4.43 17.51
N GLY A 313 -4.80 -4.70 16.64
CA GLY A 313 -5.05 -4.74 15.20
C GLY A 313 -5.91 -5.93 14.77
N GLN A 314 -5.85 -7.05 15.51
CA GLN A 314 -6.73 -8.21 15.24
C GLN A 314 -8.18 -7.89 15.59
N ILE A 315 -8.41 -7.24 16.74
CA ILE A 315 -9.74 -6.78 17.16
C ILE A 315 -10.31 -5.83 16.11
N GLU A 316 -9.54 -4.80 15.76
CA GLU A 316 -10.00 -3.73 14.86
C GLU A 316 -10.24 -4.24 13.44
N SER A 317 -9.35 -5.09 12.90
CA SER A 317 -9.55 -5.72 11.60
C SER A 317 -10.74 -6.68 11.57
N ALA A 318 -11.00 -7.42 12.65
CA ALA A 318 -12.18 -8.26 12.75
C ALA A 318 -13.47 -7.43 12.80
N GLN A 319 -13.51 -6.36 13.61
CA GLN A 319 -14.65 -5.44 13.71
C GLN A 319 -14.97 -4.78 12.36
N ASN A 320 -13.94 -4.27 11.67
CA ASN A 320 -14.07 -3.70 10.32
C ASN A 320 -14.69 -4.71 9.34
N ILE A 321 -14.09 -5.90 9.19
CA ILE A 321 -14.55 -6.91 8.21
C ILE A 321 -15.95 -7.44 8.57
N PHE A 322 -16.24 -7.72 9.85
CA PHE A 322 -17.56 -8.19 10.28
C PHE A 322 -18.67 -7.18 9.94
N ALA A 323 -18.42 -5.89 10.17
CA ALA A 323 -19.38 -4.84 9.84
C ALA A 323 -19.47 -4.57 8.32
N PHE A 324 -18.38 -4.71 7.56
CA PHE A 324 -18.39 -4.59 6.08
C PHE A 324 -19.33 -5.61 5.40
N LEU A 325 -19.41 -6.82 5.95
CA LEU A 325 -20.29 -7.91 5.48
C LEU A 325 -21.78 -7.70 5.83
N SER A 326 -22.10 -6.73 6.68
CA SER A 326 -23.48 -6.49 7.12
C SER A 326 -24.39 -6.13 5.94
N GLY A 327 -25.51 -6.85 5.84
CA GLY A 327 -26.47 -6.72 4.74
C GLY A 327 -26.12 -7.50 3.47
N SER A 328 -25.11 -8.37 3.50
CA SER A 328 -24.88 -9.36 2.44
C SER A 328 -25.92 -10.47 2.47
N SER A 329 -26.28 -11.02 1.31
CA SER A 329 -26.96 -12.30 1.17
C SER A 329 -26.06 -13.41 0.61
N LEU A 330 -24.78 -13.11 0.36
CA LEU A 330 -23.76 -14.09 -0.05
C LEU A 330 -22.97 -14.65 1.14
N THR A 331 -22.91 -13.91 2.26
CA THR A 331 -22.24 -14.35 3.49
C THR A 331 -23.03 -15.43 4.23
N GLN A 332 -22.34 -16.47 4.70
CA GLN A 332 -22.93 -17.54 5.50
C GLN A 332 -22.98 -17.17 6.99
N HIS A 333 -24.15 -16.73 7.46
CA HIS A 333 -24.41 -16.44 8.86
C HIS A 333 -24.75 -17.71 9.65
N GLY A 334 -23.73 -18.41 10.15
CA GLY A 334 -23.87 -19.55 11.06
C GLY A 334 -23.67 -20.95 10.46
N ASN A 335 -24.02 -21.98 11.24
CA ASN A 335 -23.59 -23.37 11.05
C ASN A 335 -24.49 -24.19 10.10
N ASN A 336 -24.49 -23.85 8.81
CA ASN A 336 -25.34 -24.47 7.78
C ASN A 336 -24.61 -25.50 6.88
N ALA A 337 -23.43 -26.00 7.27
CA ALA A 337 -22.64 -26.88 6.42
C ALA A 337 -23.22 -28.31 6.34
N GLU A 338 -23.47 -28.79 5.12
CA GLU A 338 -23.95 -30.16 4.86
C GLU A 338 -22.86 -31.24 5.04
N GLU A 339 -23.30 -32.50 5.13
CA GLU A 339 -22.40 -33.64 5.13
C GLU A 339 -21.56 -33.71 3.83
N GLY A 340 -20.25 -33.89 3.99
CA GLY A 340 -19.30 -33.91 2.88
C GLY A 340 -18.80 -32.54 2.40
N GLU A 341 -19.28 -31.43 2.96
CA GLU A 341 -18.83 -30.09 2.57
C GLU A 341 -17.71 -29.51 3.46
N LEU A 342 -17.02 -28.49 2.96
CA LEU A 342 -15.92 -27.84 3.66
C LEU A 342 -16.46 -26.88 4.74
N ARG A 343 -16.67 -27.40 5.96
CA ARG A 343 -17.21 -26.66 7.13
C ARG A 343 -16.48 -25.34 7.48
N GLN A 344 -15.24 -25.16 7.05
CA GLN A 344 -14.46 -23.96 7.39
C GLN A 344 -13.79 -23.35 6.16
N ASP A 345 -13.85 -22.03 6.03
CA ASP A 345 -13.09 -21.29 5.01
C ASP A 345 -11.58 -21.52 5.12
N ARG A 346 -10.85 -21.31 4.02
CA ARG A 346 -9.39 -21.42 3.98
C ARG A 346 -8.75 -20.21 4.68
N TYR A 347 -7.47 -20.34 5.04
CA TYR A 347 -6.77 -19.37 5.90
C TYR A 347 -6.69 -17.96 5.29
N SER A 348 -6.63 -17.88 3.95
CA SER A 348 -6.84 -16.70 3.10
C SER A 348 -7.99 -15.80 3.55
N ILE A 349 -9.07 -16.40 4.03
CA ILE A 349 -10.25 -15.72 4.54
C ILE A 349 -10.29 -15.79 6.07
N ARG A 350 -10.35 -17.00 6.63
CA ARG A 350 -10.63 -17.23 8.05
C ARG A 350 -9.56 -16.73 9.02
N THR A 351 -8.33 -16.52 8.56
CA THR A 351 -7.24 -15.98 9.39
C THR A 351 -6.87 -14.54 9.04
N ALA A 352 -7.66 -13.86 8.20
CA ALA A 352 -7.32 -12.54 7.68
C ALA A 352 -7.17 -11.49 8.80
N SER A 353 -8.04 -11.46 9.82
CA SER A 353 -7.88 -10.52 10.95
C SER A 353 -6.62 -10.80 11.79
N GLN A 354 -6.23 -12.06 11.95
CA GLN A 354 -5.01 -12.47 12.66
C GLN A 354 -3.74 -12.22 11.82
N TRP A 355 -3.88 -12.09 10.50
CA TRP A 355 -2.82 -11.82 9.54
C TRP A 355 -2.60 -10.32 9.30
N ILE A 356 -3.70 -9.55 9.18
CA ILE A 356 -3.70 -8.09 9.05
C ILE A 356 -3.40 -7.41 10.39
N GLY A 357 -3.82 -7.98 11.52
CA GLY A 357 -3.69 -7.34 12.84
C GLY A 357 -2.27 -6.86 13.19
N PRO A 358 -1.23 -7.71 13.11
CA PRO A 358 0.16 -7.29 13.32
C PRO A 358 0.64 -6.22 12.33
N VAL A 359 0.12 -6.20 11.10
CA VAL A 359 0.42 -5.17 10.09
C VAL A 359 -0.13 -3.81 10.51
N LEU A 360 -1.34 -3.75 11.08
CA LEU A 360 -1.90 -2.51 11.61
C LEU A 360 -1.08 -1.96 12.78
N GLU A 361 -0.58 -2.86 13.65
CA GLU A 361 0.28 -2.51 14.79
C GLU A 361 1.66 -2.01 14.34
N ASP A 362 2.28 -2.63 13.32
CA ASP A 362 3.56 -2.18 12.73
C ASP A 362 3.43 -0.85 11.97
N LEU A 363 2.31 -0.64 11.25
CA LEU A 363 2.03 0.62 10.55
C LEU A 363 1.72 1.77 11.52
N HIS A 364 1.06 1.50 12.65
CA HIS A 364 0.92 2.49 13.73
C HIS A 364 2.30 2.92 14.25
N LEU A 365 3.19 1.96 14.54
CA LEU A 365 4.53 2.26 15.04
C LEU A 365 5.38 2.99 13.99
N ALA A 366 5.22 2.67 12.70
CA ALA A 366 5.85 3.42 11.61
C ALA A 366 5.32 4.87 11.52
N HIS A 367 4.01 5.08 11.72
CA HIS A 367 3.40 6.41 11.80
C HIS A 367 3.97 7.23 12.97
N GLN A 368 4.02 6.66 14.17
CA GLN A 368 4.61 7.31 15.34
C GLN A 368 6.07 7.71 15.09
N GLN A 369 6.88 6.82 14.51
CA GLN A 369 8.30 7.08 14.21
C GLN A 369 8.49 8.21 13.20
N LEU A 370 7.68 8.25 12.13
CA LEU A 370 7.76 9.33 11.13
C LEU A 370 7.23 10.66 11.67
N THR A 371 6.15 10.66 12.46
CA THR A 371 5.58 11.86 13.10
C THR A 371 6.58 12.55 14.04
N ILE A 372 7.40 11.77 14.74
CA ILE A 372 8.50 12.28 15.56
C ILE A 372 9.63 12.81 14.69
N GLU A 373 10.06 12.07 13.66
CA GLU A 373 11.19 12.46 12.79
C GLU A 373 10.92 13.78 12.04
N MET A 374 9.72 13.95 11.49
CA MET A 374 9.34 15.16 10.73
C MET A 374 9.21 16.43 11.60
N ASN A 375 9.13 16.26 12.92
CA ASN A 375 9.12 17.32 13.95
C ASN A 375 10.38 17.29 14.84
N SER A 376 11.44 16.61 14.38
CA SER A 376 12.74 16.59 15.07
C SER A 376 13.69 17.59 14.44
N THR A 377 14.45 18.31 15.27
CA THR A 377 15.60 19.09 14.76
C THR A 377 16.72 18.13 14.40
N THR A 378 16.80 17.77 13.12
CA THR A 378 17.84 16.90 12.57
C THR A 378 18.93 17.78 11.94
N ASP A 379 19.94 18.09 12.75
CA ASP A 379 21.10 18.94 12.43
C ASP A 379 22.23 18.70 13.46
N ASN A 380 23.46 19.11 13.14
CA ASN A 380 24.60 19.14 14.07
C ASN A 380 25.66 20.17 13.61
N PRO A 381 26.24 20.97 14.53
CA PRO A 381 25.83 21.12 15.93
C PRO A 381 24.48 21.85 16.05
N LEU A 382 23.83 21.72 17.20
CA LEU A 382 22.66 22.51 17.57
C LEU A 382 23.07 23.71 18.42
N VAL A 383 22.24 24.76 18.43
CA VAL A 383 22.37 25.90 19.33
C VAL A 383 21.39 25.70 20.49
N ASP A 384 21.88 25.69 21.73
CA ASP A 384 21.03 25.74 22.92
C ASP A 384 20.84 27.21 23.37
N PRO A 385 19.66 27.82 23.16
CA PRO A 385 19.39 29.19 23.58
C PRO A 385 19.24 29.34 25.10
N HIS A 386 18.83 28.28 25.81
CA HIS A 386 18.66 28.29 27.26
C HIS A 386 20.02 28.26 27.99
N GLN A 387 21.04 27.65 27.38
CA GLN A 387 22.44 27.70 27.83
C GLN A 387 23.26 28.84 27.18
N GLY A 388 22.60 29.95 26.77
CA GLY A 388 23.29 31.15 26.30
C GLY A 388 24.01 30.98 24.96
N GLY A 389 23.42 30.22 24.04
CA GLY A 389 23.97 29.95 22.71
C GLY A 389 25.02 28.84 22.69
N ARG A 390 24.92 27.85 23.60
CA ARG A 390 25.90 26.76 23.68
C ARG A 390 25.80 25.86 22.46
N MET A 391 26.92 25.66 21.76
CA MET A 391 26.98 24.72 20.63
C MET A 391 27.02 23.27 21.13
N MET A 392 25.92 22.55 20.90
CA MET A 392 25.71 21.16 21.29
C MET A 392 26.04 20.23 20.12
N HIS A 393 27.01 19.33 20.30
CA HIS A 393 27.45 18.39 19.28
C HIS A 393 26.83 17.01 19.52
N GLY A 394 26.27 16.38 18.50
CA GLY A 394 25.47 15.16 18.62
C GLY A 394 25.15 14.46 17.29
N GLY A 395 24.26 13.47 17.34
CA GLY A 395 23.99 12.55 16.23
C GLY A 395 22.57 12.61 15.64
N ASN A 396 21.83 13.71 15.84
CA ASN A 396 20.43 13.87 15.40
C ASN A 396 20.20 13.74 13.88
N PHE A 397 21.26 13.63 13.10
CA PHE A 397 21.25 13.42 11.65
C PHE A 397 21.13 11.95 11.21
N GLN A 398 21.07 11.00 12.16
CA GLN A 398 21.11 9.56 11.90
C GLN A 398 19.70 8.95 11.77
N ALA A 399 19.20 8.83 10.54
CA ALA A 399 17.80 8.47 10.23
C ALA A 399 17.39 7.00 10.51
N ARG A 400 17.97 6.29 11.50
CA ARG A 400 17.68 4.86 11.74
C ARG A 400 16.24 4.62 12.20
N ALA A 401 15.56 5.60 12.77
CA ALA A 401 14.12 5.54 13.04
C ALA A 401 13.31 5.45 11.73
N VAL A 402 13.61 6.27 10.72
CA VAL A 402 13.01 6.17 9.38
C VAL A 402 13.25 4.80 8.76
N THR A 403 14.46 4.24 8.84
CA THR A 403 14.71 2.88 8.32
C THR A 403 13.88 1.83 9.06
N SER A 404 13.73 1.95 10.39
CA SER A 404 12.91 1.06 11.23
C SER A 404 11.42 1.11 10.85
N ALA A 405 10.91 2.30 10.51
CA ALA A 405 9.55 2.51 10.01
C ALA A 405 9.36 1.93 8.60
N MET A 406 10.32 2.16 7.70
CA MET A 406 10.26 1.70 6.30
C MET A 406 10.41 0.19 6.15
N GLU A 407 11.21 -0.46 7.00
CA GLU A 407 11.34 -1.93 6.97
C GLU A 407 10.03 -2.59 7.43
N LYS A 408 9.36 -2.08 8.48
CA LYS A 408 8.00 -2.51 8.90
C LYS A 408 6.96 -2.28 7.82
N THR A 409 6.95 -1.08 7.24
CA THR A 409 5.99 -0.69 6.19
C THR A 409 6.14 -1.60 4.97
N ARG A 410 7.37 -1.93 4.57
CA ARG A 410 7.62 -2.81 3.41
C ARG A 410 7.29 -4.28 3.68
N GLN A 411 7.60 -4.79 4.87
CA GLN A 411 7.18 -6.13 5.29
C GLN A 411 5.64 -6.23 5.42
N SER A 412 5.00 -5.17 5.91
CA SER A 412 3.54 -5.03 5.98
C SER A 412 2.87 -5.10 4.62
N LEU A 413 3.38 -4.35 3.63
CA LEU A 413 2.89 -4.39 2.24
C LEU A 413 2.99 -5.81 1.65
N GLN A 414 4.12 -6.51 1.86
CA GLN A 414 4.28 -7.89 1.41
C GLN A 414 3.36 -8.88 2.11
N THR A 415 3.11 -8.67 3.40
CA THR A 415 2.20 -9.48 4.21
C THR A 415 0.76 -9.33 3.68
N ILE A 416 0.31 -8.10 3.42
CA ILE A 416 -0.98 -7.82 2.77
C ILE A 416 -1.05 -8.50 1.40
N GLY A 417 -0.05 -8.30 0.53
CA GLY A 417 0.00 -8.89 -0.81
C GLY A 417 -0.11 -10.42 -0.79
N ARG A 418 0.59 -11.07 0.16
CA ARG A 418 0.55 -12.54 0.29
C ARG A 418 -0.85 -13.08 0.58
N MET A 419 -1.66 -12.33 1.31
CA MET A 419 -3.06 -12.65 1.61
C MET A 419 -3.97 -12.36 0.42
N LEU A 420 -3.89 -11.16 -0.18
CA LEU A 420 -4.69 -10.80 -1.35
C LEU A 420 -4.43 -11.74 -2.55
N PHE A 421 -3.18 -12.17 -2.75
CA PHE A 421 -2.82 -13.20 -3.73
C PHE A 421 -3.47 -14.55 -3.42
N ALA A 422 -3.54 -14.96 -2.15
CA ALA A 422 -4.20 -16.21 -1.74
C ALA A 422 -5.72 -16.15 -1.99
N GLN A 423 -6.36 -15.03 -1.65
CA GLN A 423 -7.79 -14.81 -1.87
C GLN A 423 -8.13 -14.80 -3.38
N CYS A 424 -7.34 -14.09 -4.20
CA CYS A 424 -7.58 -13.99 -5.64
C CYS A 424 -7.33 -15.33 -6.37
N THR A 425 -6.28 -16.08 -6.01
CA THR A 425 -6.04 -17.42 -6.59
C THR A 425 -7.08 -18.45 -6.14
N GLU A 426 -7.58 -18.36 -4.90
CA GLU A 426 -8.70 -19.17 -4.42
C GLU A 426 -10.01 -18.87 -5.17
N LEU A 427 -10.23 -17.62 -5.57
CA LEU A 427 -11.40 -17.14 -6.33
C LEU A 427 -11.38 -17.58 -7.80
N ILE A 428 -10.22 -17.54 -8.45
CA ILE A 428 -10.03 -17.89 -9.87
C ILE A 428 -10.15 -19.41 -10.12
N ASN A 429 -9.89 -20.24 -9.10
CA ASN A 429 -9.81 -21.70 -9.21
C ASN A 429 -11.16 -22.40 -8.88
N PRO A 430 -11.76 -23.17 -9.82
CA PRO A 430 -13.06 -23.82 -9.62
C PRO A 430 -13.06 -24.89 -8.51
N MET A 431 -11.90 -25.43 -8.15
CA MET A 431 -11.76 -26.42 -7.07
C MET A 431 -11.83 -25.79 -5.67
N THR A 432 -11.79 -24.46 -5.58
CA THR A 432 -11.71 -23.73 -4.32
C THR A 432 -12.78 -22.66 -4.15
N ASN A 433 -13.28 -22.08 -5.25
CA ASN A 433 -14.16 -20.91 -5.27
C ASN A 433 -15.67 -21.17 -5.02
N ARG A 434 -16.06 -22.39 -4.63
CA ARG A 434 -17.46 -22.81 -4.39
C ARG A 434 -18.42 -22.49 -5.55
N GLY A 435 -18.24 -23.10 -6.73
CA GLY A 435 -19.23 -23.06 -7.82
C GLY A 435 -19.10 -21.90 -8.81
N LEU A 436 -18.09 -21.03 -8.68
CA LEU A 436 -17.77 -20.03 -9.69
C LEU A 436 -17.03 -20.68 -10.89
N PRO A 437 -17.27 -20.23 -12.14
CA PRO A 437 -16.68 -20.82 -13.34
C PRO A 437 -15.14 -20.67 -13.37
N PRO A 438 -14.43 -21.60 -14.04
CA PRO A 438 -12.97 -21.57 -14.12
C PRO A 438 -12.46 -20.29 -14.79
N ASN A 439 -11.45 -19.65 -14.20
CA ASN A 439 -10.95 -18.35 -14.68
C ASN A 439 -12.04 -17.27 -14.72
N LEU A 440 -13.05 -17.33 -13.84
CA LEU A 440 -14.18 -16.38 -13.75
C LEU A 440 -14.85 -16.08 -15.11
N ALA A 441 -14.99 -17.12 -15.93
CA ALA A 441 -15.55 -17.05 -17.28
C ALA A 441 -17.05 -16.73 -17.28
N ALA A 442 -17.43 -15.63 -17.93
CA ALA A 442 -18.85 -15.30 -18.18
C ALA A 442 -19.45 -16.07 -19.38
N GLY A 443 -18.60 -16.51 -20.33
CA GLY A 443 -18.98 -17.26 -21.53
C GLY A 443 -19.13 -18.77 -21.30
N GLU A 444 -18.92 -19.57 -22.35
CA GLU A 444 -18.73 -21.02 -22.20
C GLU A 444 -17.28 -21.32 -21.73
N PRO A 445 -17.07 -22.20 -20.72
CA PRO A 445 -15.75 -22.51 -20.19
C PRO A 445 -14.69 -23.00 -21.20
N SER A 446 -15.08 -23.67 -22.28
CA SER A 446 -14.13 -24.12 -23.31
C SER A 446 -13.60 -23.00 -24.21
N GLU A 447 -14.31 -21.86 -24.28
CA GLU A 447 -13.96 -20.72 -25.13
C GLU A 447 -13.36 -19.54 -24.33
N CYS A 448 -13.57 -19.49 -23.02
CA CYS A 448 -13.35 -18.29 -22.19
C CYS A 448 -12.30 -18.51 -21.09
N PHE A 449 -11.10 -17.96 -21.27
CA PHE A 449 -9.96 -18.08 -20.34
C PHE A 449 -9.48 -16.74 -19.78
N ILE A 450 -10.36 -15.72 -19.79
CA ILE A 450 -10.01 -14.29 -19.67
C ILE A 450 -9.14 -13.91 -18.45
N TRP A 451 -9.26 -14.59 -17.31
CA TRP A 451 -8.46 -14.29 -16.11
C TRP A 451 -7.11 -15.01 -16.02
N LYS A 452 -6.80 -15.94 -16.94
CA LYS A 452 -5.56 -16.74 -16.91
C LYS A 452 -4.29 -15.89 -17.03
N GLY A 453 -4.32 -14.82 -17.81
CA GLY A 453 -3.20 -13.87 -17.90
C GLY A 453 -3.01 -13.09 -16.60
N THR A 454 -4.10 -12.70 -15.94
CA THR A 454 -4.06 -11.95 -14.68
C THR A 454 -3.58 -12.79 -13.52
N ASP A 455 -3.96 -14.07 -13.47
CA ASP A 455 -3.47 -15.06 -12.49
C ASP A 455 -1.93 -15.17 -12.50
N ILE A 456 -1.35 -15.27 -13.71
CA ILE A 456 0.10 -15.25 -13.91
C ILE A 456 0.71 -13.90 -13.49
N MET A 457 0.03 -12.78 -13.79
CA MET A 457 0.49 -11.44 -13.41
C MET A 457 0.55 -11.25 -11.88
N ILE A 458 -0.50 -11.62 -11.14
CA ILE A 458 -0.51 -11.47 -9.67
C ILE A 458 0.51 -12.40 -9.00
N ALA A 459 0.81 -13.57 -9.59
CA ALA A 459 1.89 -14.44 -9.11
C ALA A 459 3.28 -13.79 -9.29
N ALA A 460 3.53 -13.13 -10.42
CA ALA A 460 4.76 -12.37 -10.65
C ALA A 460 4.90 -11.19 -9.69
N LEU A 461 3.84 -10.38 -9.54
CA LEU A 461 3.80 -9.25 -8.60
C LEU A 461 4.04 -9.70 -7.15
N GLN A 462 3.42 -10.82 -6.72
CA GLN A 462 3.64 -11.35 -5.38
C GLN A 462 5.05 -11.90 -5.16
N ALA A 463 5.71 -12.43 -6.20
CA ALA A 463 7.10 -12.87 -6.12
C ALA A 463 8.07 -11.68 -6.00
N GLU A 464 7.85 -10.63 -6.79
CA GLU A 464 8.64 -9.38 -6.73
C GLU A 464 8.45 -8.65 -5.38
N LEU A 465 7.21 -8.53 -4.91
CA LEU A 465 6.89 -7.99 -3.59
C LEU A 465 7.54 -8.83 -2.45
N GLY A 466 7.65 -10.15 -2.65
CA GLY A 466 8.41 -11.06 -1.79
C GLY A 466 9.91 -10.74 -1.75
N PHE A 467 10.50 -10.35 -2.87
CA PHE A 467 11.90 -9.91 -2.94
C PHE A 467 12.10 -8.50 -2.32
N LEU A 468 11.18 -7.57 -2.58
CA LEU A 468 11.25 -6.20 -2.05
C LEU A 468 11.18 -6.14 -0.52
N ALA A 469 10.54 -7.12 0.14
CA ALA A 469 10.46 -7.20 1.60
C ALA A 469 11.79 -7.40 2.34
N ASN A 470 12.90 -7.68 1.63
CA ASN A 470 14.21 -7.82 2.27
C ASN A 470 14.66 -6.52 3.00
N PRO A 471 15.33 -6.63 4.16
CA PRO A 471 15.82 -5.48 4.92
C PRO A 471 16.98 -4.78 4.20
N VAL A 472 17.04 -3.46 4.31
CA VAL A 472 18.12 -2.64 3.73
C VAL A 472 19.18 -2.32 4.78
N GLY A 473 18.80 -2.19 6.05
CA GLY A 473 19.71 -1.85 7.16
C GLY A 473 20.82 -2.87 7.42
N ASN A 474 20.71 -4.09 6.88
CA ASN A 474 21.76 -5.11 6.96
C ASN A 474 22.90 -4.91 5.94
N HIS A 475 22.77 -3.96 5.01
CA HIS A 475 23.74 -3.70 3.94
C HIS A 475 24.64 -2.48 4.21
N VAL A 476 24.65 -1.95 5.44
CA VAL A 476 25.49 -0.83 5.88
C VAL A 476 26.97 -1.06 5.54
N GLN A 477 27.60 -0.04 4.94
CA GLN A 477 29.01 -0.04 4.57
C GLN A 477 29.75 1.08 5.31
N THR A 478 31.01 0.86 5.68
CA THR A 478 31.89 1.90 6.21
C THR A 478 32.15 2.96 5.14
N ALA A 479 31.70 4.20 5.39
CA ALA A 479 31.80 5.31 4.47
C ALA A 479 32.69 6.45 5.02
N GLU A 480 32.98 7.43 4.15
CA GLU A 480 33.57 8.74 4.48
C GLU A 480 34.81 8.63 5.40
N MET A 481 35.91 8.12 4.83
CA MET A 481 37.21 7.93 5.51
C MET A 481 37.17 7.09 6.80
N GLY A 482 36.08 6.36 7.06
CA GLY A 482 35.88 5.56 8.27
C GLY A 482 35.09 6.28 9.37
N ASN A 483 34.81 7.58 9.22
CA ASN A 483 33.97 8.34 10.15
C ASN A 483 32.52 7.84 10.14
N GLN A 484 31.98 7.53 8.95
CA GLN A 484 30.60 7.05 8.78
C GLN A 484 30.55 5.51 8.74
N ALA A 485 31.17 4.89 9.74
CA ALA A 485 31.20 3.42 9.92
C ALA A 485 29.82 2.78 10.18
N ILE A 486 28.86 3.57 10.68
CA ILE A 486 27.45 3.19 10.77
C ILE A 486 26.58 4.26 10.12
N ASN A 487 25.54 3.82 9.41
CA ASN A 487 24.62 4.66 8.66
C ASN A 487 23.24 3.99 8.58
N SER A 488 22.20 4.77 8.31
CA SER A 488 20.82 4.27 8.38
C SER A 488 20.32 3.65 7.07
N LEU A 489 20.86 4.09 5.92
CA LEU A 489 20.36 3.79 4.58
C LEU A 489 18.85 4.13 4.39
N ALA A 490 18.32 5.05 5.18
CA ALA A 490 16.88 5.33 5.27
C ALA A 490 16.23 5.69 3.93
N LEU A 491 16.83 6.59 3.13
CA LEU A 491 16.32 6.93 1.81
C LEU A 491 16.28 5.72 0.86
N ILE A 492 17.23 4.78 0.98
CA ILE A 492 17.24 3.55 0.17
C ILE A 492 16.08 2.64 0.59
N SER A 493 15.85 2.49 1.90
CA SER A 493 14.70 1.74 2.44
C SER A 493 13.36 2.37 2.02
N ALA A 494 13.22 3.69 2.11
CA ALA A 494 12.02 4.41 1.70
C ALA A 494 11.72 4.26 0.20
N ARG A 495 12.74 4.35 -0.66
CA ARG A 495 12.62 4.11 -2.11
C ARG A 495 12.09 2.72 -2.44
N TYR A 496 12.62 1.66 -1.84
CA TYR A 496 12.11 0.30 -2.07
C TYR A 496 10.75 0.05 -1.42
N THR A 497 10.35 0.85 -0.42
CA THR A 497 9.02 0.80 0.17
C THR A 497 7.98 1.41 -0.78
N LEU A 498 8.31 2.47 -1.51
CA LEU A 498 7.46 2.99 -2.58
C LEU A 498 7.33 2.04 -3.79
N GLU A 499 8.37 1.27 -4.11
CA GLU A 499 8.25 0.21 -5.12
C GLU A 499 7.28 -0.87 -4.63
N ALA A 500 7.40 -1.32 -3.38
CA ALA A 500 6.46 -2.29 -2.79
C ALA A 500 5.01 -1.77 -2.74
N VAL A 501 4.80 -0.46 -2.52
CA VAL A 501 3.49 0.19 -2.66
C VAL A 501 2.97 0.06 -4.09
N GLN A 502 3.81 0.29 -5.11
CA GLN A 502 3.45 0.19 -6.52
C GLN A 502 3.07 -1.24 -6.90
N THR A 503 3.92 -2.23 -6.59
CA THR A 503 3.67 -3.66 -6.84
C THR A 503 2.38 -4.14 -6.16
N LEU A 504 2.15 -3.74 -4.90
CA LEU A 504 0.91 -4.08 -4.19
C LEU A 504 -0.32 -3.38 -4.80
N SER A 505 -0.19 -2.12 -5.21
CA SER A 505 -1.30 -1.38 -5.85
C SER A 505 -1.77 -2.07 -7.15
N GLN A 506 -0.84 -2.63 -7.94
CA GLN A 506 -1.18 -3.40 -9.14
C GLN A 506 -1.90 -4.72 -8.81
N LEU A 507 -1.45 -5.41 -7.76
CA LEU A 507 -2.07 -6.65 -7.28
C LEU A 507 -3.48 -6.39 -6.70
N ALA A 508 -3.63 -5.34 -5.89
CA ALA A 508 -4.91 -4.92 -5.33
C ALA A 508 -5.91 -4.49 -6.42
N ALA A 509 -5.46 -3.74 -7.43
CA ALA A 509 -6.28 -3.38 -8.59
C ALA A 509 -6.76 -4.61 -9.36
N ALA A 510 -5.87 -5.56 -9.64
CA ALA A 510 -6.21 -6.81 -10.32
C ALA A 510 -7.21 -7.67 -9.53
N HIS A 511 -7.01 -7.79 -8.21
CA HIS A 511 -7.90 -8.51 -7.32
C HIS A 511 -9.28 -7.83 -7.23
N LEU A 512 -9.35 -6.50 -7.18
CA LEU A 512 -10.61 -5.77 -7.12
C LEU A 512 -11.48 -5.96 -8.38
N VAL A 513 -10.87 -5.94 -9.58
CA VAL A 513 -11.60 -6.25 -10.82
C VAL A 513 -12.04 -7.72 -10.86
N ALA A 514 -11.25 -8.66 -10.31
CA ALA A 514 -11.62 -10.07 -10.18
C ALA A 514 -12.80 -10.28 -9.21
N LEU A 515 -12.82 -9.53 -8.11
CA LEU A 515 -13.90 -9.56 -7.13
C LEU A 515 -15.20 -9.01 -7.73
N CYS A 516 -15.17 -7.87 -8.43
CA CYS A 516 -16.36 -7.35 -9.10
C CYS A 516 -16.89 -8.35 -10.15
N GLN A 517 -16.02 -9.00 -10.92
CA GLN A 517 -16.39 -10.08 -11.84
C GLN A 517 -17.05 -11.26 -11.13
N ALA A 518 -16.51 -11.70 -9.99
CA ALA A 518 -17.04 -12.83 -9.24
C ALA A 518 -18.38 -12.52 -8.58
N LEU A 519 -18.57 -11.32 -8.04
CA LEU A 519 -19.85 -10.87 -7.48
C LEU A 519 -20.93 -10.76 -8.57
N ASP A 520 -20.58 -10.30 -9.78
CA ASP A 520 -21.46 -10.35 -10.95
C ASP A 520 -21.87 -11.79 -11.31
N LEU A 521 -20.92 -12.73 -11.31
CA LEU A 521 -21.19 -14.15 -11.58
C LEU A 521 -22.10 -14.77 -10.50
N ARG A 522 -21.98 -14.36 -9.22
CA ARG A 522 -22.88 -14.77 -8.14
C ARG A 522 -24.30 -14.23 -8.34
N ALA A 523 -24.45 -12.94 -8.60
CA ALA A 523 -25.76 -12.34 -8.87
C ALA A 523 -26.43 -12.95 -10.12
N MET A 524 -25.65 -13.24 -11.17
CA MET A 524 -26.13 -13.97 -12.34
C MET A 524 -26.54 -15.42 -12.01
N GLN A 525 -25.80 -16.13 -11.16
CA GLN A 525 -26.12 -17.49 -10.71
C GLN A 525 -27.42 -17.52 -9.88
N ILE A 526 -27.58 -16.60 -8.93
CA ILE A 526 -28.77 -16.50 -8.07
C ILE A 526 -30.02 -16.22 -8.92
N ARG A 527 -29.99 -15.20 -9.77
CA ARG A 527 -31.11 -14.84 -10.67
C ARG A 527 -31.51 -15.97 -11.62
N PHE A 528 -30.55 -16.80 -12.05
CA PHE A 528 -30.83 -18.01 -12.82
C PHE A 528 -31.57 -19.07 -11.99
N LEU A 529 -31.13 -19.33 -10.76
CA LEU A 529 -31.74 -20.32 -9.88
C LEU A 529 -33.14 -19.89 -9.43
N GLU A 530 -33.32 -18.63 -9.03
CA GLU A 530 -34.62 -18.02 -8.68
C GLU A 530 -35.64 -18.15 -9.83
N ALA A 531 -35.22 -17.93 -11.08
CA ALA A 531 -36.07 -18.05 -12.25
C ALA A 531 -36.37 -19.50 -12.65
N LEU A 532 -35.47 -20.44 -12.35
CA LEU A 532 -35.60 -21.84 -12.72
C LEU A 532 -36.36 -22.69 -11.69
N GLU A 533 -36.20 -22.43 -10.38
CA GLU A 533 -36.78 -23.28 -9.32
C GLU A 533 -38.28 -23.61 -9.49
N PRO A 534 -39.20 -22.64 -9.67
CA PRO A 534 -40.63 -22.95 -9.80
C PRO A 534 -40.94 -23.75 -11.07
N ILE A 535 -40.18 -23.54 -12.15
CA ILE A 535 -40.33 -24.26 -13.41
C ILE A 535 -39.81 -25.70 -13.26
N PHE A 536 -38.66 -25.87 -12.61
CA PHE A 536 -38.06 -27.18 -12.34
C PHE A 536 -38.95 -28.03 -11.41
N ARG A 537 -39.49 -27.44 -10.34
CA ARG A 537 -40.46 -28.08 -9.44
C ARG A 537 -41.73 -28.48 -10.21
N GLY A 538 -42.29 -27.58 -11.04
CA GLY A 538 -43.47 -27.86 -11.86
C GLY A 538 -43.29 -29.03 -12.84
N ILE A 539 -42.17 -29.08 -13.58
CA ILE A 539 -41.89 -30.18 -14.52
C ILE A 539 -41.73 -31.52 -13.76
N ALA A 540 -41.20 -31.51 -12.53
CA ALA A 540 -41.14 -32.70 -11.68
C ALA A 540 -42.53 -33.15 -11.17
N ASP A 541 -43.40 -32.22 -10.77
CA ASP A 541 -44.77 -32.51 -10.37
C ASP A 541 -45.59 -33.12 -11.54
N GLU A 542 -45.53 -32.52 -12.73
CA GLU A 542 -46.19 -33.03 -13.94
C GLU A 542 -45.68 -34.41 -14.35
N SER A 543 -44.39 -34.70 -14.13
CA SER A 543 -43.75 -35.97 -14.55
C SER A 543 -43.93 -37.11 -13.56
N PHE A 544 -44.03 -36.85 -12.25
CA PHE A 544 -43.93 -37.90 -11.21
C PHE A 544 -45.09 -38.00 -10.23
N SER A 545 -46.02 -37.04 -10.18
CA SER A 545 -47.16 -37.06 -9.24
C SER A 545 -48.02 -38.34 -9.32
N SER A 546 -48.13 -38.97 -10.48
CA SER A 546 -48.85 -40.24 -10.67
C SER A 546 -48.03 -41.51 -10.37
N TYR A 547 -46.75 -41.38 -10.01
CA TYR A 547 -45.81 -42.52 -9.90
C TYR A 547 -45.09 -42.61 -8.55
N LEU A 548 -45.22 -41.62 -7.67
CA LEU A 548 -44.66 -41.67 -6.32
C LEU A 548 -45.35 -42.76 -5.46
N GLN A 549 -44.55 -43.36 -4.57
CA GLN A 549 -45.02 -44.35 -3.60
C GLN A 549 -45.74 -43.74 -2.39
N ASP A 550 -45.54 -42.44 -2.15
CA ASP A 550 -46.17 -41.64 -1.09
C ASP A 550 -46.42 -40.22 -1.62
N VAL A 551 -47.62 -39.69 -1.37
CA VAL A 551 -48.07 -38.36 -1.81
C VAL A 551 -47.64 -37.26 -0.82
N GLU A 552 -47.54 -37.57 0.47
CA GLU A 552 -47.11 -36.62 1.50
C GLU A 552 -45.59 -36.34 1.38
N ALA A 553 -44.83 -37.28 0.82
CA ALA A 553 -43.39 -37.15 0.55
C ALA A 553 -43.02 -36.23 -0.63
N MET A 554 -43.98 -35.77 -1.46
CA MET A 554 -43.67 -35.03 -2.70
C MET A 554 -42.84 -33.76 -2.47
N ASP A 555 -43.08 -32.99 -1.42
CA ASP A 555 -42.33 -31.73 -1.23
C ASP A 555 -40.88 -31.96 -0.77
N ALA A 556 -40.66 -32.96 0.08
CA ALA A 556 -39.33 -33.42 0.45
C ALA A 556 -38.57 -33.96 -0.77
N PHE A 557 -39.26 -34.67 -1.67
CA PHE A 557 -38.71 -35.16 -2.93
C PHE A 557 -38.30 -34.02 -3.88
N ARG A 558 -39.20 -33.04 -4.14
CA ARG A 558 -38.89 -31.83 -4.93
C ARG A 558 -37.69 -31.07 -4.39
N THR A 559 -37.65 -30.85 -3.08
CA THR A 559 -36.57 -30.12 -2.42
C THR A 559 -35.25 -30.89 -2.49
N SER A 560 -35.28 -32.22 -2.33
CA SER A 560 -34.09 -33.09 -2.49
C SER A 560 -33.55 -33.07 -3.93
N LEU A 561 -34.42 -33.08 -4.94
CA LEU A 561 -34.02 -32.95 -6.35
C LEU A 561 -33.36 -31.59 -6.63
N TRP A 562 -33.91 -30.50 -6.08
CA TRP A 562 -33.40 -29.15 -6.28
C TRP A 562 -32.02 -28.93 -5.65
N VAL A 563 -31.85 -29.33 -4.38
CA VAL A 563 -30.54 -29.25 -3.69
C VAL A 563 -29.49 -30.09 -4.41
N LEU A 564 -29.82 -31.32 -4.82
CA LEU A 564 -28.89 -32.16 -5.57
C LEU A 564 -28.55 -31.58 -6.95
N PHE A 565 -29.51 -30.91 -7.61
CA PHE A 565 -29.28 -30.20 -8.88
C PHE A 565 -28.32 -29.03 -8.72
N GLN A 566 -28.52 -28.17 -7.71
CA GLN A 566 -27.61 -27.06 -7.38
C GLN A 566 -26.19 -27.58 -7.11
N LYS A 567 -26.05 -28.57 -6.23
CA LYS A 567 -24.77 -29.23 -5.86
C LYS A 567 -24.06 -29.84 -7.09
N SER A 568 -24.82 -30.41 -8.03
CA SER A 568 -24.31 -30.95 -9.29
C SER A 568 -23.88 -29.83 -10.27
N LEU A 569 -24.62 -28.72 -10.36
CA LEU A 569 -24.22 -27.58 -11.18
C LEU A 569 -22.88 -26.97 -10.73
N ASP A 570 -22.65 -26.83 -9.43
CA ASP A 570 -21.42 -26.27 -8.88
C ASP A 570 -20.19 -27.17 -9.08
N GLN A 571 -20.39 -28.50 -9.11
CA GLN A 571 -19.34 -29.46 -9.49
C GLN A 571 -19.04 -29.45 -11.00
N LEU A 572 -20.04 -29.11 -11.83
CA LEU A 572 -19.96 -29.15 -13.30
C LEU A 572 -19.63 -27.78 -13.93
N THR A 573 -19.07 -26.84 -13.18
CA THR A 573 -18.67 -25.49 -13.63
C THR A 573 -17.68 -25.46 -14.79
N SER A 574 -16.93 -26.54 -15.00
CA SER A 574 -15.96 -26.67 -16.10
C SER A 574 -16.56 -27.25 -17.38
N PHE A 575 -17.88 -27.52 -17.43
CA PHE A 575 -18.58 -27.99 -18.62
C PHE A 575 -19.31 -26.83 -19.31
N ASP A 576 -19.25 -26.80 -20.65
CA ASP A 576 -20.08 -25.91 -21.46
C ASP A 576 -21.57 -26.16 -21.21
N SER A 577 -22.36 -25.10 -21.24
CA SER A 577 -23.74 -25.06 -20.73
C SER A 577 -24.61 -26.23 -21.20
N PRO A 578 -24.64 -26.63 -22.49
CA PRO A 578 -25.48 -27.74 -22.94
C PRO A 578 -25.10 -29.09 -22.32
N LYS A 579 -23.80 -29.31 -22.08
CA LYS A 579 -23.29 -30.52 -21.41
C LYS A 579 -23.43 -30.42 -19.89
N ARG A 580 -23.27 -29.22 -19.31
CA ARG A 580 -23.45 -28.96 -17.87
C ARG A 580 -24.87 -29.32 -17.43
N PHE A 581 -25.89 -28.79 -18.09
CA PHE A 581 -27.29 -29.04 -17.71
C PHE A 581 -27.74 -30.48 -17.95
N SER A 582 -27.38 -31.08 -19.08
CA SER A 582 -27.73 -32.49 -19.35
C SER A 582 -27.05 -33.47 -18.39
N SER A 583 -25.78 -33.22 -18.02
CA SER A 583 -25.08 -34.01 -17.00
C SER A 583 -25.66 -33.78 -15.60
N ALA A 584 -26.00 -32.53 -15.26
CA ALA A 584 -26.56 -32.18 -13.96
C ALA A 584 -27.94 -32.83 -13.73
N VAL A 585 -28.88 -32.69 -14.66
CA VAL A 585 -30.20 -33.34 -14.56
C VAL A 585 -30.07 -34.87 -14.65
N GLY A 586 -29.16 -35.39 -15.49
CA GLY A 586 -28.86 -36.82 -15.55
C GLY A 586 -28.39 -37.40 -14.20
N SER A 587 -27.63 -36.64 -13.41
CA SER A 587 -27.16 -37.07 -12.08
C SER A 587 -28.30 -37.25 -11.05
N LEU A 588 -29.50 -36.76 -11.33
CA LEU A 588 -30.67 -36.85 -10.44
C LEU A 588 -31.47 -38.14 -10.63
N GLN A 589 -31.27 -38.86 -11.75
CA GLN A 589 -32.05 -40.06 -12.06
C GLN A 589 -32.03 -41.14 -10.96
N PRO A 590 -30.91 -41.42 -10.26
CA PRO A 590 -30.90 -42.37 -9.14
C PRO A 590 -31.78 -41.92 -7.95
N LEU A 591 -31.92 -40.61 -7.72
CA LEU A 591 -32.78 -40.06 -6.68
C LEU A 591 -34.26 -40.19 -7.06
N VAL A 592 -34.61 -40.02 -8.34
CA VAL A 592 -35.98 -40.27 -8.84
C VAL A 592 -36.33 -41.76 -8.72
N LEU A 593 -35.46 -42.65 -9.20
CA LEU A 593 -35.65 -44.11 -9.19
C LEU A 593 -35.84 -44.70 -7.78
N LYS A 594 -35.40 -43.99 -6.74
CA LYS A 594 -35.63 -44.37 -5.33
C LYS A 594 -37.07 -44.12 -4.86
N HIS A 595 -37.79 -43.18 -5.47
CA HIS A 595 -39.11 -42.69 -5.00
C HIS A 595 -40.29 -43.05 -5.90
N ILE A 596 -40.06 -43.32 -7.20
CA ILE A 596 -41.10 -43.80 -8.11
C ILE A 596 -41.25 -45.33 -8.07
N VAL A 597 -42.40 -45.86 -8.48
CA VAL A 597 -42.53 -47.28 -8.83
C VAL A 597 -41.96 -47.50 -10.24
N PRO A 598 -40.98 -48.40 -10.46
CA PRO A 598 -40.40 -48.63 -11.79
C PRO A 598 -41.36 -49.41 -12.70
N THR A 599 -41.80 -48.77 -13.79
CA THR A 599 -42.71 -49.30 -14.81
C THR A 599 -42.28 -48.75 -16.18
N GLU A 600 -42.73 -49.35 -17.29
CA GLU A 600 -42.41 -48.84 -18.64
C GLU A 600 -42.82 -47.36 -18.80
N THR A 601 -43.99 -46.97 -18.30
CA THR A 601 -44.49 -45.59 -18.34
C THR A 601 -43.73 -44.63 -17.42
N SER A 602 -43.36 -45.05 -16.20
CA SER A 602 -42.62 -44.18 -15.27
C SER A 602 -41.14 -44.03 -15.63
N ILE A 603 -40.54 -45.04 -16.29
CA ILE A 603 -39.20 -44.94 -16.89
C ILE A 603 -39.24 -44.05 -18.15
N ALA A 604 -40.28 -44.14 -18.99
CA ALA A 604 -40.47 -43.20 -20.10
C ALA A 604 -40.65 -41.75 -19.61
N ALA A 605 -41.41 -41.56 -18.52
CA ALA A 605 -41.54 -40.26 -17.86
C ALA A 605 -40.19 -39.73 -17.33
N LEU A 606 -39.36 -40.59 -16.71
CA LEU A 606 -38.01 -40.23 -16.26
C LEU A 606 -37.11 -39.74 -17.40
N TYR A 607 -37.11 -40.41 -18.55
CA TYR A 607 -36.36 -39.96 -19.73
C TYR A 607 -36.87 -38.61 -20.25
N SER A 608 -38.20 -38.46 -20.41
CA SER A 608 -38.79 -37.20 -20.90
C SER A 608 -38.54 -36.04 -19.94
N TRP A 609 -38.70 -36.25 -18.62
CA TRP A 609 -38.37 -35.28 -17.58
C TRP A 609 -36.90 -34.84 -17.67
N THR A 610 -35.97 -35.79 -17.86
CA THR A 610 -34.54 -35.48 -17.98
C THR A 610 -34.26 -34.56 -19.16
N GLU A 611 -34.83 -34.86 -20.33
CA GLU A 611 -34.67 -34.05 -21.54
C GLU A 611 -35.32 -32.67 -21.40
N GLN A 612 -36.55 -32.59 -20.87
CA GLN A 612 -37.28 -31.35 -20.66
C GLN A 612 -36.59 -30.42 -19.65
N CYS A 613 -36.24 -30.92 -18.47
CA CYS A 613 -35.53 -30.14 -17.45
C CYS A 613 -34.15 -29.68 -17.92
N SER A 614 -33.38 -30.52 -18.61
CA SER A 614 -32.10 -30.14 -19.21
C SER A 614 -32.27 -29.01 -20.22
N SER A 615 -33.26 -29.13 -21.11
CA SER A 615 -33.50 -28.16 -22.19
C SER A 615 -33.99 -26.81 -21.66
N ARG A 616 -34.95 -26.81 -20.72
CA ARG A 616 -35.43 -25.57 -20.07
C ARG A 616 -34.35 -24.91 -19.21
N SER A 617 -33.53 -25.68 -18.50
CA SER A 617 -32.39 -25.12 -17.73
C SER A 617 -31.42 -24.38 -18.65
N LEU A 618 -31.06 -24.97 -19.81
CA LEU A 618 -30.19 -24.34 -20.80
C LEU A 618 -30.80 -23.08 -21.41
N GLU A 619 -32.09 -23.08 -21.70
CA GLU A 619 -32.82 -21.93 -22.25
C GLU A 619 -32.88 -20.77 -21.25
N ILE A 620 -33.32 -21.04 -20.02
CA ILE A 620 -33.43 -20.05 -18.94
C ILE A 620 -32.05 -19.49 -18.58
N PHE A 621 -31.01 -20.32 -18.53
CA PHE A 621 -29.63 -19.88 -18.34
C PHE A 621 -29.16 -18.92 -19.44
N ARG A 622 -29.41 -19.26 -20.72
CA ARG A 622 -29.03 -18.41 -21.86
C ARG A 622 -29.80 -17.08 -21.86
N MET A 623 -31.08 -17.09 -21.50
CA MET A 623 -31.89 -15.88 -21.34
C MET A 623 -31.36 -15.00 -20.20
N ASN A 624 -31.16 -15.58 -19.02
CA ASN A 624 -30.63 -14.87 -17.85
C ASN A 624 -29.23 -14.29 -18.12
N ARG A 625 -28.30 -15.07 -18.70
CA ARG A 625 -26.96 -14.58 -19.08
C ARG A 625 -27.05 -13.39 -20.05
N LYS A 626 -27.92 -13.46 -21.06
CA LYS A 626 -28.11 -12.34 -22.01
C LYS A 626 -28.68 -11.09 -21.32
N MET A 627 -29.63 -11.25 -20.41
CA MET A 627 -30.19 -10.12 -19.64
C MET A 627 -29.15 -9.53 -18.68
N TYR A 628 -28.38 -10.37 -17.99
CA TYR A 628 -27.33 -9.94 -17.06
C TYR A 628 -26.21 -9.18 -17.79
N LEU A 629 -25.73 -9.70 -18.93
CA LEU A 629 -24.76 -8.99 -19.79
C LEU A 629 -25.25 -7.59 -20.25
N SER A 630 -26.56 -7.38 -20.37
CA SER A 630 -27.12 -6.08 -20.78
C SER A 630 -27.27 -5.06 -19.64
N ASN A 631 -27.30 -5.52 -18.38
CA ASN A 631 -27.31 -4.66 -17.20
C ASN A 631 -26.74 -5.44 -15.98
N PRO A 632 -25.41 -5.53 -15.84
CA PRO A 632 -24.76 -6.19 -14.71
C PRO A 632 -24.98 -5.38 -13.42
N ASP A 633 -25.48 -6.03 -12.38
CA ASP A 633 -25.66 -5.43 -11.06
C ASP A 633 -25.71 -6.54 -9.98
N ALA A 634 -24.78 -6.46 -9.02
CA ALA A 634 -24.70 -7.33 -7.85
C ALA A 634 -25.10 -6.63 -6.54
N THR A 635 -25.42 -5.32 -6.56
CA THR A 635 -25.55 -4.47 -5.37
C THR A 635 -26.65 -4.90 -4.39
N SER A 636 -27.67 -5.62 -4.88
CA SER A 636 -28.76 -6.19 -4.07
C SER A 636 -28.37 -7.39 -3.21
N TYR A 637 -27.27 -8.08 -3.54
CA TYR A 637 -26.86 -9.33 -2.88
C TYR A 637 -25.63 -9.14 -1.95
N ILE A 638 -24.97 -7.99 -2.01
CA ILE A 638 -23.68 -7.73 -1.34
C ILE A 638 -23.77 -6.75 -0.18
N GLY A 639 -22.87 -6.90 0.79
CA GLY A 639 -22.77 -6.11 2.02
C GLY A 639 -22.40 -4.65 1.78
N ASN A 640 -22.56 -3.82 2.83
CA ASN A 640 -22.53 -2.36 2.69
C ASN A 640 -21.22 -1.80 2.11
N ALA A 641 -20.06 -2.28 2.56
CA ALA A 641 -18.77 -1.79 2.07
C ALA A 641 -18.50 -2.25 0.62
N SER A 642 -18.78 -3.52 0.34
CA SER A 642 -18.68 -4.12 -0.99
C SER A 642 -19.59 -3.45 -2.00
N ARG A 643 -20.79 -3.00 -1.59
CA ARG A 643 -21.73 -2.24 -2.42
C ARG A 643 -21.15 -0.91 -2.87
N ARG A 644 -20.61 -0.10 -1.93
CA ARG A 644 -19.93 1.17 -2.23
C ARG A 644 -18.77 0.96 -3.20
N MET A 645 -17.91 -0.01 -2.93
CA MET A 645 -16.73 -0.30 -3.76
C MET A 645 -17.10 -0.83 -5.15
N TYR A 646 -18.05 -1.78 -5.25
CA TYR A 646 -18.54 -2.29 -6.53
C TYR A 646 -19.15 -1.18 -7.39
N GLN A 647 -19.94 -0.27 -6.79
CA GLN A 647 -20.52 0.87 -7.50
C GLN A 647 -19.45 1.81 -8.07
N PHE A 648 -18.42 2.15 -7.27
CA PHE A 648 -17.29 2.96 -7.74
C PHE A 648 -16.55 2.32 -8.93
N ILE A 649 -16.30 1.01 -8.88
CA ILE A 649 -15.60 0.29 -9.95
C ILE A 649 -16.46 0.11 -11.21
N ARG A 650 -17.76 -0.21 -11.05
CA ARG A 650 -18.67 -0.46 -12.19
C ARG A 650 -19.18 0.82 -12.85
N HIS A 651 -19.52 1.85 -12.08
CA HIS A 651 -20.16 3.06 -12.59
C HIS A 651 -19.16 4.20 -12.75
N ASP A 652 -18.46 4.58 -11.69
CA ASP A 652 -17.64 5.81 -11.67
C ASP A 652 -16.35 5.66 -12.49
N LEU A 653 -15.61 4.54 -12.31
CA LEU A 653 -14.48 4.20 -13.17
C LEU A 653 -14.89 3.55 -14.50
N GLY A 654 -16.13 3.08 -14.62
CA GLY A 654 -16.63 2.39 -15.81
C GLY A 654 -15.80 1.16 -16.20
N VAL A 655 -15.58 0.24 -15.26
CA VAL A 655 -14.97 -1.08 -15.52
C VAL A 655 -16.08 -2.12 -15.71
N PRO A 656 -16.31 -2.65 -16.91
CA PRO A 656 -17.46 -3.51 -17.20
C PRO A 656 -17.35 -4.92 -16.59
N PHE A 657 -18.48 -5.61 -16.54
CA PHE A 657 -18.51 -7.08 -16.44
C PHE A 657 -17.89 -7.67 -17.72
N VAL A 658 -17.00 -8.65 -17.59
CA VAL A 658 -16.07 -9.03 -18.67
C VAL A 658 -16.43 -10.39 -19.27
N ASP A 659 -16.54 -10.42 -20.59
CA ASP A 659 -16.60 -11.65 -21.40
C ASP A 659 -15.57 -11.61 -22.56
N ASN A 660 -15.60 -12.62 -23.44
CA ASN A 660 -14.73 -12.67 -24.62
C ASN A 660 -14.98 -11.51 -25.61
N ASN A 661 -16.21 -10.99 -25.70
CA ASN A 661 -16.55 -9.89 -26.61
C ASN A 661 -16.00 -8.55 -26.10
N THR A 662 -16.06 -8.34 -24.78
CA THR A 662 -15.51 -7.17 -24.06
C THR A 662 -14.04 -6.91 -24.41
N ILE A 663 -13.25 -7.99 -24.55
CA ILE A 663 -11.83 -7.94 -24.88
C ILE A 663 -11.50 -8.34 -26.33
N SER A 664 -12.51 -8.45 -27.19
CA SER A 664 -12.30 -8.81 -28.59
C SER A 664 -11.67 -7.67 -29.40
N THR A 665 -10.76 -8.01 -30.31
CA THR A 665 -10.28 -7.07 -31.33
C THR A 665 -11.33 -6.96 -32.43
N PRO A 666 -11.92 -5.78 -32.71
CA PRO A 666 -12.86 -5.63 -33.81
C PRO A 666 -12.21 -5.94 -35.16
N LYS A 667 -12.96 -6.51 -36.11
CA LYS A 667 -12.45 -6.73 -37.48
C LYS A 667 -12.21 -5.38 -38.16
N ASN A 668 -11.26 -5.32 -39.10
CA ASN A 668 -10.96 -4.10 -39.86
C ASN A 668 -12.18 -3.54 -40.63
N GLU A 669 -13.14 -4.38 -41.01
CA GLU A 669 -14.39 -4.00 -41.67
C GLU A 669 -15.46 -3.49 -40.68
N GLU A 670 -15.34 -3.85 -39.39
CA GLU A 670 -16.30 -3.56 -38.33
C GLU A 670 -15.85 -2.40 -37.42
N SER A 671 -14.55 -2.06 -37.43
CA SER A 671 -13.97 -1.01 -36.58
C SER A 671 -14.23 0.41 -37.07
N GLY A 672 -14.62 0.59 -38.33
CA GLY A 672 -14.79 1.89 -39.00
C GLY A 672 -13.49 2.70 -39.17
N PHE A 673 -12.34 2.15 -38.79
CA PHE A 673 -11.09 2.88 -38.67
C PHE A 673 -10.36 3.01 -40.02
N ASN A 674 -10.16 4.25 -40.47
CA ASN A 674 -9.42 4.54 -41.69
C ASN A 674 -7.91 4.46 -41.42
N TRP A 675 -7.23 3.46 -41.96
CA TRP A 675 -5.78 3.24 -41.78
C TRP A 675 -4.92 4.25 -42.55
N GLY A 676 -4.93 5.51 -42.09
CA GLY A 676 -4.21 6.64 -42.66
C GLY A 676 -4.26 7.87 -41.75
N ALA A 677 -3.77 9.01 -42.24
CA ALA A 677 -3.71 10.26 -41.45
C ALA A 677 -5.11 10.77 -41.01
N GLU A 678 -6.16 10.48 -41.78
CA GLU A 678 -7.54 10.83 -41.46
C GLU A 678 -8.10 10.03 -40.27
N GLY A 679 -7.63 8.78 -40.08
CA GLY A 679 -8.02 7.95 -38.93
C GLY A 679 -7.40 8.40 -37.61
N MET A 680 -6.33 9.19 -37.62
CA MET A 680 -5.72 9.70 -36.38
C MET A 680 -6.66 10.59 -35.54
N GLN A 681 -7.77 11.06 -36.12
CA GLN A 681 -8.80 11.86 -35.44
C GLN A 681 -10.10 11.08 -35.19
N GLN A 682 -10.13 9.78 -35.49
CA GLN A 682 -11.27 8.91 -35.20
C GLN A 682 -11.11 8.25 -33.83
N ASP A 683 -12.16 8.31 -33.00
CA ASP A 683 -12.31 7.41 -31.85
C ASP A 683 -12.62 6.01 -32.36
N ALA A 684 -11.57 5.29 -32.76
CA ALA A 684 -11.63 3.88 -33.09
C ALA A 684 -12.26 3.09 -31.93
N ALA A 685 -13.04 2.05 -32.25
CA ALA A 685 -13.51 1.10 -31.25
C ALA A 685 -12.32 0.33 -30.64
N ARG A 686 -11.72 0.88 -29.58
CA ARG A 686 -10.63 0.24 -28.83
C ARG A 686 -11.20 -0.93 -28.03
N GLY A 687 -11.08 -2.14 -28.57
CA GLY A 687 -11.34 -3.37 -27.82
C GLY A 687 -10.58 -3.32 -26.50
N GLN A 688 -11.28 -3.54 -25.38
CA GLN A 688 -10.68 -3.31 -24.06
C GLN A 688 -9.65 -4.39 -23.77
N THR A 689 -8.57 -4.05 -23.07
CA THR A 689 -7.64 -5.06 -22.56
C THR A 689 -7.87 -5.25 -21.07
N MET A 690 -7.69 -6.47 -20.57
CA MET A 690 -7.70 -6.75 -19.13
C MET A 690 -6.69 -5.85 -18.39
N GLY A 691 -5.51 -5.65 -18.99
CA GLY A 691 -4.52 -4.67 -18.50
C GLY A 691 -5.09 -3.26 -18.39
N GLY A 692 -5.74 -2.73 -19.42
CA GLY A 692 -6.34 -1.39 -19.40
C GLY A 692 -7.47 -1.21 -18.39
N MET A 693 -8.28 -2.24 -18.16
CA MET A 693 -9.29 -2.24 -17.08
C MET A 693 -8.64 -2.21 -15.70
N ILE A 694 -7.57 -2.98 -15.48
CA ILE A 694 -6.79 -2.97 -14.24
C ILE A 694 -6.04 -1.64 -14.07
N SER A 695 -5.53 -1.04 -15.14
CA SER A 695 -4.86 0.27 -15.13
C SER A 695 -5.77 1.38 -14.61
N LYS A 696 -7.05 1.44 -15.01
CA LYS A 696 -8.02 2.40 -14.44
C LYS A 696 -8.08 2.32 -12.91
N VAL A 697 -8.21 1.10 -12.37
CA VAL A 697 -8.31 0.87 -10.93
C VAL A 697 -6.98 1.21 -10.25
N PHE A 698 -5.86 0.81 -10.82
CA PHE A 698 -4.53 1.19 -10.35
C PHE A 698 -4.32 2.71 -10.32
N GLU A 699 -4.76 3.44 -11.36
CA GLU A 699 -4.69 4.90 -11.41
C GLU A 699 -5.53 5.54 -10.29
N SER A 700 -6.75 5.06 -10.01
CA SER A 700 -7.57 5.53 -8.88
C SER A 700 -6.96 5.24 -7.50
N ILE A 701 -6.18 4.16 -7.38
CA ILE A 701 -5.39 3.84 -6.17
C ILE A 701 -4.16 4.77 -6.05
N ARG A 702 -3.44 5.02 -7.15
CA ARG A 702 -2.25 5.89 -7.13
C ARG A 702 -2.61 7.37 -7.00
N SER A 703 -3.73 7.82 -7.54
CA SER A 703 -4.23 9.20 -7.42
C SER A 703 -4.68 9.53 -5.99
N GLY A 704 -5.22 8.53 -5.29
CA GLY A 704 -5.83 8.62 -3.96
C GLY A 704 -7.36 8.64 -3.99
N GLU A 705 -7.98 8.72 -5.17
CA GLU A 705 -9.42 8.80 -5.39
C GLU A 705 -10.18 7.63 -4.76
N LEU A 706 -9.73 6.39 -5.00
CA LEU A 706 -10.36 5.18 -4.48
C LEU A 706 -10.37 5.14 -2.94
N TYR A 707 -9.38 5.76 -2.28
CA TYR A 707 -9.30 5.75 -0.83
C TYR A 707 -10.41 6.58 -0.17
N HIS A 708 -11.06 7.53 -0.85
CA HIS A 708 -12.26 8.17 -0.32
C HIS A 708 -13.37 7.15 -0.06
N VAL A 709 -13.61 6.22 -1.00
CA VAL A 709 -14.59 5.15 -0.86
C VAL A 709 -14.20 4.18 0.28
N VAL A 710 -12.90 3.91 0.45
CA VAL A 710 -12.39 3.09 1.56
C VAL A 710 -12.60 3.77 2.92
N MET A 711 -12.36 5.09 3.02
CA MET A 711 -12.59 5.83 4.27
C MET A 711 -14.07 5.95 4.62
N ASP A 712 -14.95 6.11 3.62
CA ASP A 712 -16.40 6.02 3.82
C ASP A 712 -16.80 4.66 4.44
N CYS A 713 -16.27 3.55 3.91
CA CYS A 713 -16.50 2.22 4.47
C CYS A 713 -16.01 2.11 5.93
N ILE A 714 -14.78 2.57 6.23
CA ILE A 714 -14.23 2.56 7.60
C ILE A 714 -15.08 3.45 8.54
N SER A 715 -15.54 4.61 8.06
CA SER A 715 -16.34 5.57 8.82
C SER A 715 -17.77 5.07 9.14
N ASP A 716 -18.38 4.29 8.23
CA ASP A 716 -19.69 3.65 8.47
C ASP A 716 -19.64 2.64 9.64
N VAL A 717 -18.48 2.06 9.94
CA VAL A 717 -18.29 1.05 11.00
C VAL A 717 -17.99 1.64 12.38
N GLN A 718 -17.36 2.82 12.45
CA GLN A 718 -16.95 3.36 13.74
C GLN A 718 -18.16 3.63 14.65
N PRO A 719 -18.07 3.36 15.96
CA PRO A 719 -19.13 3.69 16.89
C PRO A 719 -19.38 5.20 16.81
N LYS A 720 -20.58 5.59 16.37
CA LYS A 720 -20.96 7.00 16.23
C LYS A 720 -20.91 7.67 17.60
N ILE A 721 -19.79 8.32 17.89
CA ILE A 721 -19.61 9.19 19.05
C ILE A 721 -20.70 10.25 18.93
N LYS A 722 -21.73 10.15 19.77
CA LYS A 722 -22.61 11.27 20.04
C LYS A 722 -21.75 12.34 20.68
N VAL A 723 -21.42 13.37 19.92
CA VAL A 723 -20.78 14.58 20.42
C VAL A 723 -21.79 15.24 21.37
N VAL A 724 -21.63 15.03 22.68
CA VAL A 724 -22.53 15.57 23.71
C VAL A 724 -22.10 17.00 24.07
N GLU A 725 -22.07 17.88 23.08
CA GLU A 725 -21.76 19.31 23.28
C GLU A 725 -23.00 20.12 23.72
N GLU A 726 -24.20 19.55 23.65
CA GLU A 726 -25.45 20.21 24.06
C GLU A 726 -25.84 20.03 25.55
N SER A 727 -25.07 19.31 26.37
CA SER A 727 -25.38 19.13 27.81
C SER A 727 -24.46 19.84 28.80
N LEU A 728 -23.45 20.60 28.33
CA LEU A 728 -22.60 21.45 29.17
C LEU A 728 -23.00 22.93 29.16
N ALA A 729 -24.09 23.27 28.46
CA ALA A 729 -24.65 24.63 28.38
C ALA A 729 -25.93 24.83 29.21
N GLN A 730 -26.30 23.88 30.09
CA GLN A 730 -27.54 23.94 30.91
C GLN A 730 -27.32 23.57 32.40
N THR A 731 -26.08 23.65 32.89
CA THR A 731 -25.73 23.36 34.29
C THR A 731 -24.94 24.48 34.98
N SER A 732 -24.89 25.68 34.40
CA SER A 732 -24.35 26.89 35.03
C SER A 732 -25.33 27.60 35.98
N ASP A 733 -26.63 27.39 35.81
CA ASP A 733 -27.67 28.27 36.37
C ASP A 733 -28.32 27.76 37.68
N THR A 734 -27.55 27.03 38.52
CA THR A 734 -27.95 26.75 39.92
C THR A 734 -26.74 26.63 40.87
N GLN A 735 -26.03 27.73 41.15
CA GLN A 735 -25.07 27.75 42.26
C GLN A 735 -24.89 29.08 43.02
N GLU A 736 -25.96 29.88 43.16
CA GLU A 736 -26.05 30.95 44.17
C GLU A 736 -27.17 30.66 45.19
N ALA A 737 -26.89 29.81 46.19
CA ALA A 737 -27.71 29.70 47.40
C ALA A 737 -26.93 29.02 48.55
N LEU A 738 -27.19 29.46 49.79
CA LEU A 738 -26.81 28.82 51.06
C LEU A 738 -25.30 28.76 51.37
N ASP A 739 -24.77 29.93 51.71
CA ASP A 739 -23.70 30.05 52.70
C ASP A 739 -24.24 29.70 54.11
N GLY A 740 -23.41 29.06 54.94
CA GLY A 740 -23.68 28.80 56.37
C GLY A 740 -24.41 27.50 56.73
N ASP A 741 -23.72 26.55 57.37
CA ASP A 741 -23.60 26.59 58.84
C ASP A 741 -22.38 25.77 59.34
N SER A 742 -22.27 25.59 60.66
CA SER A 742 -21.04 25.47 61.42
C SER A 742 -20.64 24.07 61.91
N ILE A 743 -19.32 23.83 61.95
CA ILE A 743 -18.53 23.14 63.01
C ILE A 743 -19.02 21.77 63.55
N GLU A 744 -18.20 20.71 63.41
CA GLU A 744 -17.58 20.02 64.58
C GLU A 744 -16.43 19.05 64.21
N ARG A 745 -15.74 18.51 65.22
CA ARG A 745 -14.60 17.57 65.13
C ARG A 745 -14.91 16.26 65.87
N SER A 746 -14.44 15.12 65.37
CA SER A 746 -14.07 13.98 66.23
C SER A 746 -13.04 13.06 65.55
N GLU A 747 -12.32 12.29 66.36
CA GLU A 747 -11.19 11.44 65.94
C GLU A 747 -11.56 9.94 65.86
N SER A 748 -10.57 9.13 65.48
CA SER A 748 -10.26 7.78 65.99
C SER A 748 -10.65 6.52 65.18
N GLN A 749 -9.57 5.86 64.73
CA GLN A 749 -9.23 4.43 64.87
C GLN A 749 -10.02 3.31 64.15
N SER A 750 -9.25 2.29 63.79
CA SER A 750 -9.66 0.99 63.25
C SER A 750 -10.17 0.03 64.34
N PRO A 751 -10.65 -1.16 63.95
CA PRO A 751 -9.88 -2.34 64.39
C PRO A 751 -9.67 -3.47 63.36
N ASP A 752 -8.59 -4.21 63.61
CA ASP A 752 -8.25 -5.59 63.26
C ASP A 752 -9.34 -6.65 63.62
N SER A 753 -9.33 -7.93 63.22
CA SER A 753 -8.60 -8.73 62.19
C SER A 753 -9.22 -10.17 62.12
N VAL A 754 -8.40 -11.25 62.00
CA VAL A 754 -8.74 -12.72 62.08
C VAL A 754 -9.44 -13.28 60.82
N SER A 755 -8.75 -13.82 59.78
CA SER A 755 -7.99 -15.11 59.62
C SER A 755 -8.91 -16.35 59.36
N VAL A 756 -8.54 -17.45 58.66
CA VAL A 756 -7.34 -18.34 58.71
C VAL A 756 -7.11 -19.11 57.37
N SER A 757 -5.84 -19.47 57.05
CA SER A 757 -5.31 -20.48 56.06
C SER A 757 -5.80 -20.46 54.58
N VAL A 758 -4.98 -20.46 53.51
CA VAL A 758 -3.65 -21.03 53.18
C VAL A 758 -3.65 -22.54 52.84
N ALA A 759 -3.47 -22.84 51.55
CA ALA A 759 -2.96 -24.11 50.99
C ALA A 759 -2.23 -23.84 49.65
N GLU A 760 -1.43 -24.80 49.20
CA GLU A 760 -0.48 -24.75 48.05
C GLU A 760 -1.19 -24.68 46.68
N GLY A 761 -0.56 -24.29 45.56
CA GLY A 761 0.80 -23.80 45.31
C GLY A 761 1.09 -23.75 43.79
N ILE A 762 1.72 -22.68 43.27
CA ILE A 762 1.89 -22.45 41.82
C ILE A 762 3.36 -22.58 41.40
N GLN A 763 3.65 -23.39 40.38
CA GLN A 763 4.96 -23.46 39.74
C GLN A 763 5.10 -22.39 38.63
N LEU A 764 6.19 -21.63 38.68
CA LEU A 764 6.65 -20.77 37.58
C LEU A 764 7.82 -21.44 36.87
N PHE A 765 7.78 -21.48 35.53
CA PHE A 765 8.86 -22.05 34.72
C PHE A 765 9.93 -20.99 34.39
N THR A 766 11.19 -21.28 34.72
CA THR A 766 12.37 -20.50 34.28
C THR A 766 13.51 -21.45 33.88
N PRO A 767 13.97 -21.44 32.62
CA PRO A 767 15.14 -22.22 32.20
C PRO A 767 16.39 -21.34 32.07
N ALA A 768 17.29 -21.39 33.05
CA ALA A 768 18.61 -20.78 32.94
C ALA A 768 19.64 -21.51 33.81
N GLN A 769 20.44 -22.41 33.21
CA GLN A 769 21.91 -22.39 33.36
C GLN A 769 22.64 -23.36 32.40
N THR A 770 23.80 -22.86 31.94
CA THR A 770 24.91 -23.58 31.32
C THR A 770 25.49 -24.69 32.18
N TRP A 771 26.14 -25.72 31.59
CA TRP A 771 27.21 -26.50 32.24
C TRP A 771 28.41 -26.70 31.28
N SER A 772 29.57 -27.12 31.79
CA SER A 772 30.89 -26.71 31.25
C SER A 772 31.80 -27.79 30.62
N SER A 773 32.78 -27.30 29.84
CA SER A 773 33.82 -27.99 29.05
C SER A 773 34.91 -28.79 29.79
N ARG A 774 35.57 -29.72 29.08
CA ARG A 774 37.02 -30.14 29.08
C ARG A 774 37.23 -31.34 28.12
N SER A 775 38.38 -31.64 27.50
CA SER A 775 39.61 -30.89 27.11
C SER A 775 40.58 -31.79 26.30
N THR A 776 41.51 -31.23 25.51
CA THR A 776 42.78 -31.86 24.94
C THR A 776 42.63 -33.06 23.97
N SER A 777 43.54 -33.41 23.04
CA SER A 777 44.83 -32.89 22.51
C SER A 777 45.11 -33.57 21.13
N VAL A 778 45.48 -32.88 20.03
CA VAL A 778 46.84 -32.52 19.51
C VAL A 778 47.72 -33.69 18.94
N MET A 779 47.92 -33.64 17.61
CA MET A 779 49.06 -34.12 16.75
C MET A 779 49.35 -35.62 16.45
N ASP A 780 49.92 -35.80 15.23
CA ASP A 780 50.89 -36.82 14.74
C ASP A 780 50.51 -38.32 14.63
N LEU A 781 51.04 -39.14 13.69
CA LEU A 781 51.61 -38.95 12.33
C LEU A 781 51.78 -40.35 11.62
N GLU A 782 52.27 -40.35 10.37
CA GLU A 782 52.92 -41.46 9.60
C GLU A 782 52.15 -42.69 9.02
N VAL A 783 52.45 -42.95 7.73
CA VAL A 783 52.74 -44.24 7.02
C VAL A 783 51.75 -45.43 7.13
N GLY A 784 51.37 -46.15 6.06
CA GLY A 784 51.68 -46.07 4.61
C GLY A 784 51.73 -47.46 3.92
N LYS A 785 51.89 -47.50 2.58
CA LYS A 785 52.14 -48.70 1.71
C LYS A 785 50.96 -49.68 1.50
N ASP A 786 50.85 -50.48 0.43
CA ASP A 786 51.68 -50.67 -0.81
C ASP A 786 50.85 -51.27 -1.97
N CYS A 787 51.32 -51.10 -3.23
CA CYS A 787 51.11 -51.98 -4.43
C CYS A 787 49.69 -52.21 -5.03
N ASN A 788 49.48 -52.49 -6.34
CA ASN A 788 50.29 -52.39 -7.57
C ASN A 788 49.41 -52.55 -8.85
N GLU A 789 49.87 -52.06 -10.02
CA GLU A 789 49.74 -52.65 -11.41
C GLU A 789 48.31 -52.95 -12.00
N ASP A 790 48.00 -53.02 -13.31
CA ASP A 790 48.59 -52.62 -14.62
C ASP A 790 47.46 -52.75 -15.71
N VAL A 791 47.44 -52.22 -16.96
CA VAL A 791 48.30 -51.31 -17.75
C VAL A 791 47.61 -50.86 -19.07
N LYS A 792 47.97 -49.67 -19.64
CA LYS A 792 47.86 -49.25 -21.08
C LYS A 792 46.46 -49.15 -21.74
N HIS A 793 46.25 -48.44 -22.88
CA HIS A 793 47.12 -47.62 -23.77
C HIS A 793 46.29 -46.47 -24.41
N GLU A 794 46.93 -45.29 -24.62
CA GLU A 794 46.93 -44.38 -25.82
C GLU A 794 45.62 -43.99 -26.60
N ASP A 795 45.45 -42.79 -27.19
CA ASP A 795 46.18 -41.49 -27.16
C ASP A 795 45.35 -40.36 -27.91
N VAL A 796 45.90 -39.13 -27.97
CA VAL A 796 45.70 -38.05 -28.98
C VAL A 796 44.72 -36.87 -28.68
N THR A 797 45.21 -35.94 -27.85
CA THR A 797 45.40 -34.48 -28.13
C THR A 797 44.31 -33.58 -28.75
N ARG A 798 43.91 -32.50 -28.02
CA ARG A 798 43.92 -31.02 -28.37
C ARG A 798 42.89 -30.27 -27.48
N ARG A 799 43.14 -29.25 -26.64
CA ARG A 799 44.20 -28.22 -26.35
C ARG A 799 43.86 -26.79 -26.84
N LYS A 800 44.08 -25.81 -25.93
CA LYS A 800 43.79 -24.35 -25.96
C LYS A 800 42.36 -23.97 -25.53
N GLU A 801 42.08 -23.13 -24.53
CA GLU A 801 42.73 -21.92 -23.92
C GLU A 801 42.50 -20.61 -24.69
N MET A 802 41.52 -19.84 -24.20
CA MET A 802 41.67 -18.52 -23.55
C MET A 802 42.78 -17.57 -24.05
N ASN A 803 42.38 -16.35 -24.46
CA ASN A 803 43.06 -15.08 -24.13
C ASN A 803 42.40 -13.86 -24.84
N ARG A 804 41.55 -13.11 -24.12
CA ARG A 804 41.89 -11.77 -23.61
C ARG A 804 40.83 -11.21 -22.67
#